data_AF-A0AAU9PBC3-F1
#
_entry.id   AF-A0AAU9PBC3-F1
#
_cell.length_a   1.000
_cell.length_b   1.000
_cell.length_c   1.000
_cell.angle_alpha   90.00
_cell.angle_beta   90.00
_cell.angle_gamma   90.00
#
_symmetry.space_group_name_H-M   'P 1'
#
loop_
_entity.id
_entity.type
_entity.pdbx_description
1 polymer ?
#
loop_
_entity_poly.entity_id
_entity_poly.type
_entity_poly.pdbx_seq_one_letter_code
_entity_poly.pdbx_strand_id
1 'polypeptide(L)'
;MSIPKEPEQVMKQRDGSVLGKKTILKSDHFPGCQNKRLSPQIDGAPNFRQAESLRVHGVAIPTIDGIRNVLTYIGAQIDGKQANVLWINLREEPVVYINGRPFVLREVERPFSNLEYTGINRARVEQMEDRLKEDILLEAARYGNKILVTDELPDGQMVDQWEPVTPASVKTPLQVYLELQTRKFLVDYERIPVTDEKSPKEQDFDTLVDRISRADLKTEIIFNCQMGRGRTTTGMVIATLIYFNRIGASGIPRTNSIGTISVCGSNATDNMLNTEEALLRGEYTVIRSLIRVLEGGVEGKRQVDKVIDKCASMQNLREAIATYRNSILRQPDEMKREALLSFFVEYLERYYYLICFAVYLHTERAVHIPKSPHNHNLNFYDWMKARPELYTIIRRLLRRDPMGALGYANIKPLNKISKPNNDGHPCEMGIVAVSRTGEVLGSQTVLKSDHCPGCQQPNLPERVEGAPNFREIPGFPVYGVANPTVEGIKSVMQRIGSPKGGGGRPVFWHNMREEPVIYINGKPFVLREVERPYKNMLEYTGIDCERVERMEARLKEDILKESERYGGDIMVIHETEDGKIFDAWEHVSCDVVQTPLEVFRSLEADGFPVKYARVPITDGKAPKSSDFDTLALNISSASKDTVFVFNCQMGRGRTTTGTVIACLVKLRIDHGRPIRILLDDMACGDSDNCTSSGDEGKPRVHSNHSFGINDILLLWKITRFFDNGVECREALDAVIDRCSALQNIRQAVLQYRKLFNQQHVEPRERRVALNRGAEYLERYFRLIAFAAYLGSEAFDEQGQGQECKITFKSWLHQRPEVQAMKWSIRLRPGRFFSVPEELRAPQESQHGDASYTNPWCSTCFQGGWVSCVLHGNSNNFRELNKPVDTLKHVGITGSVVEHMEARLKEDIISEIKKCGGRMLLHREEYNPSLNQANVVGYWENIFVENVKTPTEVYSGLRDDGYDIVYTRIPLTREREALASDVDAIQYCMDNCAGCYLFVSHTGFGGVAYAMAIICLRLQSEGKLASLPLTKSGNQDLLSSNEAREKGDYRDILSLTRVLVHGPESKSDVDIVIERCAGAGHLRDDILFYSKELEKNQGDDDDHQAYIMDMGIKALRRYFLLIMFRSYLYCTGTSTHDREMEFTSWMAGRPELGHLCNNLRIDK
;
A
#
# COMPACT_ATOMS: atom_id res chain seq x y z
N MET A 1 39.31 33.05 25.00
CA MET A 1 39.54 31.84 24.19
C MET A 1 39.61 32.26 22.73
N SER A 2 40.64 31.86 21.98
CA SER A 2 40.71 32.17 20.55
C SER A 2 39.66 31.35 19.80
N ILE A 3 38.84 32.02 18.99
CA ILE A 3 37.91 31.37 18.06
C ILE A 3 38.74 30.38 17.20
N PRO A 4 38.33 29.10 17.05
CA PRO A 4 39.03 28.15 16.17
C PRO A 4 39.19 28.76 14.78
N LYS A 5 40.39 28.61 14.18
CA LYS A 5 40.70 29.24 12.88
C LYS A 5 40.02 28.54 11.69
N GLU A 6 39.53 27.30 11.86
CA GLU A 6 39.01 26.47 10.78
C GLU A 6 37.51 26.15 11.00
N PRO A 7 36.60 26.61 10.13
CA PRO A 7 35.15 26.33 10.17
C PRO A 7 34.81 24.85 10.33
N GLU A 8 35.60 23.96 9.70
CA GLU A 8 35.41 22.51 9.80
C GLU A 8 35.55 21.99 11.24
N GLN A 9 36.45 22.57 12.04
CA GLN A 9 36.63 22.14 13.43
C GLN A 9 35.41 22.47 14.28
N VAL A 10 34.77 23.61 14.02
CA VAL A 10 33.53 24.01 14.70
C VAL A 10 32.41 23.04 14.32
N MET A 11 32.24 22.76 13.03
CA MET A 11 31.23 21.81 12.54
C MET A 11 31.41 20.40 13.15
N LYS A 12 32.66 19.93 13.28
CA LYS A 12 33.01 18.63 13.89
C LYS A 12 32.74 18.58 15.40
N GLN A 13 32.81 19.73 16.09
CA GLN A 13 32.58 19.84 17.55
C GLN A 13 31.11 20.05 17.93
N ARG A 14 30.21 20.23 16.95
CA ARG A 14 28.77 20.39 17.19
C ARG A 14 28.18 19.19 17.94
N ASP A 15 27.50 19.46 19.04
CA ASP A 15 26.88 18.46 19.92
C ASP A 15 25.42 18.81 20.23
N GLY A 16 24.81 19.72 19.45
CA GLY A 16 23.41 20.07 19.56
C GLY A 16 22.48 18.92 19.19
N SER A 17 21.26 18.97 19.72
CA SER A 17 20.25 17.93 19.50
C SER A 17 19.69 17.93 18.06
N VAL A 18 19.66 19.10 17.44
CA VAL A 18 19.26 19.36 16.05
C VAL A 18 20.48 19.84 15.24
N LEU A 19 21.26 20.79 15.77
CA LEU A 19 22.49 21.30 15.17
C LEU A 19 23.70 20.41 15.54
N GLY A 20 23.86 19.29 14.82
CA GLY A 20 24.89 18.27 15.07
C GLY A 20 26.08 18.27 14.11
N LYS A 21 27.02 17.32 14.30
CA LYS A 21 28.35 17.19 13.64
C LYS A 21 28.40 17.14 12.12
N LYS A 22 27.26 16.92 11.46
CA LYS A 22 27.11 16.84 9.99
C LYS A 22 26.13 17.86 9.43
N THR A 23 25.86 18.94 10.17
CA THR A 23 24.86 19.94 9.79
C THR A 23 25.44 21.34 9.75
N ILE A 24 24.86 22.18 8.88
CA ILE A 24 25.15 23.60 8.74
C ILE A 24 23.88 24.44 8.84
N LEU A 25 24.04 25.71 9.23
CA LEU A 25 23.00 26.73 9.15
C LEU A 25 23.20 27.53 7.87
N LYS A 26 22.48 27.17 6.83
CA LYS A 26 22.58 27.84 5.53
C LYS A 26 21.63 29.03 5.48
N SER A 27 22.09 30.17 4.95
CA SER A 27 21.20 31.29 4.62
C SER A 27 20.17 30.86 3.59
N ASP A 28 18.90 31.13 3.90
CA ASP A 28 17.80 30.87 2.98
C ASP A 28 17.73 31.91 1.84
N HIS A 29 18.35 33.07 2.03
CA HIS A 29 18.51 34.08 0.99
C HIS A 29 19.83 33.80 0.28
N PHE A 30 19.73 33.38 -0.99
CA PHE A 30 20.87 33.04 -1.84
C PHE A 30 20.71 33.65 -3.24
N PRO A 31 21.80 33.81 -4.00
CA PRO A 31 21.76 34.32 -5.37
C PRO A 31 20.83 33.48 -6.25
N GLY A 32 19.85 34.13 -6.88
CA GLY A 32 18.84 33.45 -7.70
C GLY A 32 17.56 33.04 -6.95
N CYS A 33 17.48 33.25 -5.63
CA CYS A 33 16.23 33.02 -4.88
C CYS A 33 15.10 33.99 -5.30
N GLN A 34 15.43 35.14 -5.89
CA GLN A 34 14.48 36.16 -6.35
C GLN A 34 14.33 36.17 -7.87
N ASN A 35 13.10 35.96 -8.33
CA ASN A 35 12.68 36.16 -9.72
C ASN A 35 12.34 37.64 -9.94
N LYS A 36 13.28 38.38 -10.53
CA LYS A 36 13.15 39.83 -10.80
C LYS A 36 12.02 40.20 -11.77
N ARG A 37 11.39 39.22 -12.45
CA ARG A 37 10.25 39.45 -13.35
C ARG A 37 8.92 39.60 -12.61
N LEU A 38 8.85 39.23 -11.34
CA LEU A 38 7.64 39.38 -10.53
C LEU A 38 7.50 40.82 -10.03
N SER A 39 6.27 41.31 -10.02
CA SER A 39 5.88 42.60 -9.44
C SER A 39 4.62 42.42 -8.57
N PRO A 40 4.49 43.14 -7.45
CA PRO A 40 5.43 44.14 -6.93
C PRO A 40 6.69 43.51 -6.30
N GLN A 41 7.78 44.27 -6.25
CA GLN A 41 8.98 43.89 -5.50
C GLN A 41 8.92 44.52 -4.12
N ILE A 42 8.84 43.68 -3.08
CA ILE A 42 8.80 44.11 -1.69
C ILE A 42 10.15 43.79 -1.05
N ASP A 43 10.79 44.79 -0.46
CA ASP A 43 12.10 44.62 0.16
C ASP A 43 12.05 43.61 1.31
N GLY A 44 13.02 42.70 1.34
CA GLY A 44 13.08 41.56 2.27
C GLY A 44 12.06 40.43 2.01
N ALA A 45 11.17 40.55 1.02
CA ALA A 45 10.11 39.56 0.72
C ALA A 45 10.18 39.07 -0.75
N PRO A 46 11.11 38.14 -1.06
CA PRO A 46 11.33 37.69 -2.42
C PRO A 46 10.09 36.98 -3.01
N ASN A 47 9.90 37.10 -4.32
CA ASN A 47 8.84 36.43 -5.09
C ASN A 47 7.40 36.66 -4.59
N PHE A 48 7.16 37.77 -3.90
CA PHE A 48 5.82 38.20 -3.52
C PHE A 48 4.95 38.39 -4.77
N ARG A 49 3.74 37.85 -4.76
CA ARG A 49 2.78 37.93 -5.87
C ARG A 49 1.37 37.60 -5.41
N GLN A 50 0.40 38.04 -6.21
CA GLN A 50 -1.02 37.78 -6.04
C GLN A 50 -1.54 36.86 -7.15
N ALA A 51 -2.50 35.99 -6.83
CA ALA A 51 -3.24 35.19 -7.82
C ALA A 51 -4.24 36.09 -8.58
N GLU A 52 -3.76 36.77 -9.63
CA GLU A 52 -4.50 37.80 -10.36
C GLU A 52 -5.14 38.84 -9.42
N SER A 53 -6.48 38.91 -9.37
CA SER A 53 -7.28 39.84 -8.56
C SER A 53 -7.90 39.18 -7.32
N LEU A 54 -7.45 37.96 -6.97
CA LEU A 54 -7.95 37.21 -5.82
C LEU A 54 -7.16 37.52 -4.55
N ARG A 55 -7.77 37.33 -3.37
CA ARG A 55 -7.16 37.54 -2.05
C ARG A 55 -6.16 36.46 -1.62
N VAL A 56 -5.46 35.88 -2.58
CA VAL A 56 -4.53 34.76 -2.39
C VAL A 56 -3.16 35.18 -2.90
N HIS A 57 -2.18 35.13 -2.02
CA HIS A 57 -0.82 35.61 -2.26
C HIS A 57 0.21 34.52 -2.01
N GLY A 58 1.35 34.63 -2.69
CA GLY A 58 2.48 33.75 -2.50
C GLY A 58 3.77 34.54 -2.34
N VAL A 59 4.66 34.09 -1.45
CA VAL A 59 5.96 34.72 -1.20
C VAL A 59 7.03 33.63 -0.94
N ALA A 60 8.28 33.91 -1.28
CA ALA A 60 9.40 33.13 -0.78
C ALA A 60 9.64 33.42 0.71
N ILE A 61 10.55 32.70 1.37
CA ILE A 61 10.83 32.95 2.79
C ILE A 61 11.30 34.40 3.00
N PRO A 62 10.53 35.24 3.71
CA PRO A 62 10.89 36.65 3.90
C PRO A 62 11.81 36.84 5.11
N THR A 63 12.54 37.96 5.15
CA THR A 63 13.15 38.48 6.38
C THR A 63 12.06 38.99 7.33
N ILE A 64 12.39 39.23 8.60
CA ILE A 64 11.42 39.81 9.55
C ILE A 64 10.91 41.18 9.05
N ASP A 65 11.78 42.01 8.49
CA ASP A 65 11.39 43.28 7.87
C ASP A 65 10.54 43.07 6.61
N GLY A 66 10.87 42.06 5.80
CA GLY A 66 10.05 41.66 4.66
C GLY A 66 8.61 41.29 5.05
N ILE A 67 8.42 40.57 6.15
CA ILE A 67 7.07 40.26 6.67
C ILE A 67 6.33 41.55 7.00
N ARG A 68 6.98 42.49 7.70
CA ARG A 68 6.37 43.80 8.05
C ARG A 68 6.01 44.59 6.79
N ASN A 69 6.88 44.60 5.80
CA ASN A 69 6.66 45.30 4.54
C ASN A 69 5.47 44.71 3.77
N VAL A 70 5.35 43.38 3.73
CA VAL A 70 4.19 42.68 3.12
C VAL A 70 2.90 43.01 3.86
N LEU A 71 2.89 42.90 5.20
CA LEU A 71 1.71 43.21 6.00
C LEU A 71 1.28 44.68 5.86
N THR A 72 2.24 45.60 5.76
CA THR A 72 1.98 47.03 5.53
C THR A 72 1.43 47.28 4.13
N TYR A 73 2.01 46.62 3.11
CA TYR A 73 1.54 46.71 1.72
C TYR A 73 0.09 46.25 1.56
N ILE A 74 -0.29 45.15 2.23
CA ILE A 74 -1.66 44.62 2.25
C ILE A 74 -2.61 45.52 3.09
N GLY A 75 -2.07 46.29 4.03
CA GLY A 75 -2.85 47.16 4.90
C GLY A 75 -3.38 46.46 6.16
N ALA A 76 -2.62 45.50 6.69
CA ALA A 76 -2.95 44.70 7.88
C ALA A 76 -2.59 45.38 9.22
N GLN A 77 -2.40 46.70 9.23
CA GLN A 77 -2.20 47.49 10.44
C GLN A 77 -3.54 47.95 11.00
N ILE A 78 -3.67 48.03 12.34
CA ILE A 78 -4.91 48.49 12.99
C ILE A 78 -5.31 49.92 12.56
N ASP A 79 -4.33 50.79 12.30
CA ASP A 79 -4.54 52.17 11.84
C ASP A 79 -4.68 52.29 10.31
N GLY A 80 -4.60 51.16 9.58
CA GLY A 80 -4.66 51.06 8.12
C GLY A 80 -6.03 50.63 7.59
N LYS A 81 -6.05 49.92 6.46
CA LYS A 81 -7.29 49.40 5.81
C LYS A 81 -7.96 48.25 6.59
N GLN A 82 -7.41 47.84 7.75
CA GLN A 82 -7.89 46.76 8.61
C GLN A 82 -8.08 45.41 7.89
N ALA A 83 -7.17 45.08 6.98
CA ALA A 83 -7.18 43.77 6.32
C ALA A 83 -6.68 42.68 7.29
N ASN A 84 -7.48 41.64 7.52
CA ASN A 84 -7.03 40.44 8.24
C ASN A 84 -6.16 39.59 7.32
N VAL A 85 -5.04 39.06 7.83
CA VAL A 85 -4.13 38.21 7.09
C VAL A 85 -4.05 36.82 7.74
N LEU A 86 -4.21 35.77 6.94
CA LEU A 86 -3.88 34.40 7.33
C LEU A 86 -2.58 33.99 6.62
N TRP A 87 -1.50 33.88 7.39
CA TRP A 87 -0.17 33.52 6.89
C TRP A 87 0.10 32.03 7.11
N ILE A 88 0.24 31.27 6.02
CA ILE A 88 0.46 29.82 6.04
C ILE A 88 1.86 29.50 5.52
N ASN A 89 2.70 28.98 6.40
CA ASN A 89 4.03 28.48 6.06
C ASN A 89 3.96 26.98 5.74
N LEU A 90 4.34 26.61 4.52
CA LEU A 90 4.25 25.25 3.99
C LEU A 90 5.52 24.41 4.18
N ARG A 91 6.50 24.87 4.96
CA ARG A 91 7.80 24.21 5.10
C ARG A 91 7.80 23.09 6.13
N GLU A 92 8.35 21.94 5.78
CA GLU A 92 8.66 20.89 6.76
C GLU A 92 10.06 21.05 7.38
N GLU A 93 10.94 21.84 6.77
CA GLU A 93 12.30 22.06 7.26
C GLU A 93 12.29 23.03 8.46
N PRO A 94 13.07 22.78 9.52
CA PRO A 94 13.18 23.73 10.63
C PRO A 94 13.88 25.01 10.17
N VAL A 95 13.25 26.16 10.42
CA VAL A 95 13.76 27.49 10.09
C VAL A 95 13.99 28.29 11.36
N VAL A 96 15.05 29.09 11.39
CA VAL A 96 15.34 30.03 12.48
C VAL A 96 15.70 31.39 11.91
N TYR A 97 15.29 32.46 12.58
CA TYR A 97 15.69 33.82 12.26
C TYR A 97 16.86 34.25 13.14
N ILE A 98 17.95 34.70 12.52
CA ILE A 98 19.11 35.28 13.22
C ILE A 98 19.29 36.71 12.69
N ASN A 99 19.26 37.70 13.59
CA ASN A 99 19.37 39.13 13.26
C ASN A 99 18.36 39.57 12.17
N GLY A 100 17.17 38.95 12.17
CA GLY A 100 16.12 39.25 11.19
C GLY A 100 16.22 38.50 9.85
N ARG A 101 17.33 37.79 9.59
CA ARG A 101 17.54 36.96 8.38
C ARG A 101 17.13 35.49 8.63
N PRO A 102 16.48 34.81 7.67
CA PRO A 102 16.12 33.40 7.80
C PRO A 102 17.30 32.46 7.48
N PHE A 103 17.47 31.42 8.30
CA PHE A 103 18.44 30.35 8.15
C PHE A 103 17.74 28.98 8.25
N VAL A 104 18.24 28.00 7.50
CA VAL A 104 17.73 26.63 7.45
C VAL A 104 18.83 25.62 7.75
N LEU A 105 18.47 24.53 8.41
CA LEU A 105 19.37 23.40 8.66
C LEU A 105 19.62 22.59 7.36
N ARG A 106 20.88 22.27 7.07
CA ARG A 106 21.28 21.42 5.94
C ARG A 106 22.34 20.40 6.35
N GLU A 107 22.49 19.33 5.59
CA GLU A 107 23.61 18.41 5.72
C GLU A 107 24.86 18.98 5.04
N VAL A 108 26.02 18.84 5.68
CA VAL A 108 27.31 19.31 5.15
C VAL A 108 27.63 18.66 3.80
N GLU A 109 27.33 17.37 3.66
CA GLU A 109 27.60 16.59 2.44
C GLU A 109 26.63 16.93 1.28
N ARG A 110 25.47 17.53 1.59
CA ARG A 110 24.41 17.86 0.62
C ARG A 110 23.78 19.23 0.91
N PRO A 111 24.56 20.33 0.85
CA PRO A 111 24.12 21.64 1.31
C PRO A 111 22.98 22.23 0.46
N PHE A 112 22.81 21.75 -0.78
CA PHE A 112 21.75 22.14 -1.71
C PHE A 112 20.47 21.29 -1.62
N SER A 113 20.48 20.17 -0.88
CA SER A 113 19.31 19.28 -0.73
C SER A 113 18.52 19.60 0.54
N ASN A 114 17.18 19.58 0.48
CA ASN A 114 16.32 19.76 1.65
C ASN A 114 16.41 18.53 2.57
N LEU A 115 16.30 18.74 3.88
CA LEU A 115 16.06 17.66 4.84
C LEU A 115 14.60 17.24 4.71
N GLU A 116 14.36 15.95 4.44
CA GLU A 116 13.01 15.42 4.22
C GLU A 116 12.49 14.67 5.46
N TYR A 117 11.35 15.12 6.00
CA TYR A 117 10.66 14.49 7.14
C TYR A 117 9.21 14.19 6.77
N THR A 118 9.02 13.45 5.67
CA THR A 118 7.70 13.31 5.03
C THR A 118 6.60 12.88 6.00
N GLY A 119 5.57 13.73 6.10
CA GLY A 119 4.40 13.52 6.96
C GLY A 119 4.55 14.09 8.38
N ILE A 120 5.64 14.79 8.71
CA ILE A 120 5.80 15.45 10.01
C ILE A 120 4.67 16.45 10.25
N ASN A 121 4.20 16.59 11.49
CA ASN A 121 3.15 17.54 11.84
C ASN A 121 3.71 18.88 12.34
N ARG A 122 2.83 19.89 12.45
CA ARG A 122 3.16 21.24 12.94
C ARG A 122 3.93 21.24 14.26
N ALA A 123 3.36 20.58 15.29
CA ALA A 123 3.89 20.64 16.64
C ALA A 123 5.32 20.10 16.72
N ARG A 124 5.65 19.07 15.92
CA ARG A 124 7.00 18.51 15.87
C ARG A 124 8.00 19.41 15.16
N VAL A 125 7.61 20.05 14.05
CA VAL A 125 8.48 21.03 13.39
C VAL A 125 8.76 22.22 14.31
N GLU A 126 7.75 22.77 14.97
CA GLU A 126 7.93 23.89 15.91
C GLU A 126 8.83 23.50 17.11
N GLN A 127 8.67 22.29 17.67
CA GLN A 127 9.57 21.76 18.70
C GLN A 127 11.01 21.59 18.22
N MET A 128 11.23 21.21 16.97
CA MET A 128 12.57 21.16 16.38
C MET A 128 13.16 22.56 16.21
N GLU A 129 12.35 23.55 15.84
CA GLU A 129 12.77 24.95 15.72
C GLU A 129 13.16 25.54 17.08
N ASP A 130 12.42 25.22 18.15
CA ASP A 130 12.75 25.66 19.52
C ASP A 130 14.07 25.04 20.00
N ARG A 131 14.26 23.72 19.82
CA ARG A 131 15.55 23.05 20.15
C ARG A 131 16.70 23.56 19.29
N LEU A 132 16.47 23.84 18.01
CA LEU A 132 17.47 24.44 17.14
C LEU A 132 17.91 25.82 17.64
N LYS A 133 16.96 26.64 18.11
CA LYS A 133 17.26 27.93 18.75
C LYS A 133 18.11 27.74 20.01
N GLU A 134 17.79 26.76 20.86
CA GLU A 134 18.58 26.44 22.05
C GLU A 134 20.00 26.00 21.69
N ASP A 135 20.16 25.08 20.73
CA ASP A 135 21.47 24.62 20.25
C ASP A 135 22.33 25.79 19.75
N ILE A 136 21.74 26.73 19.00
CA ILE A 136 22.42 27.93 18.50
C ILE A 136 22.93 28.80 19.65
N LEU A 137 22.11 29.02 20.68
CA LEU A 137 22.50 29.85 21.82
C LEU A 137 23.61 29.18 22.65
N LEU A 138 23.57 27.86 22.81
CA LEU A 138 24.60 27.08 23.50
C LEU A 138 25.92 27.02 22.73
N GLU A 139 25.88 26.84 21.40
CA GLU A 139 27.06 26.94 20.54
C GLU A 139 27.64 28.37 20.58
N ALA A 140 26.79 29.39 20.46
CA ALA A 140 27.24 30.76 20.48
C ALA A 140 27.89 31.19 21.80
N ALA A 141 27.37 30.71 22.94
CA ALA A 141 27.98 30.95 24.24
C ALA A 141 29.42 30.41 24.33
N ARG A 142 29.73 29.30 23.63
CA ARG A 142 31.08 28.72 23.55
C ARG A 142 32.03 29.55 22.68
N TYR A 143 31.51 30.24 21.66
CA TYR A 143 32.32 30.99 20.69
C TYR A 143 32.17 32.52 20.81
N GLY A 144 31.91 33.01 22.03
CA GLY A 144 31.90 34.46 22.32
C GLY A 144 30.69 35.19 21.72
N ASN A 145 29.50 34.60 21.85
CA ASN A 145 28.23 35.08 21.31
C ASN A 145 28.22 35.20 19.79
N LYS A 146 28.89 34.27 19.10
CA LYS A 146 28.88 34.18 17.65
C LYS A 146 28.56 32.75 17.22
N ILE A 147 27.79 32.62 16.14
CA ILE A 147 27.43 31.34 15.54
C ILE A 147 28.01 31.27 14.12
N LEU A 148 28.43 30.08 13.71
CA LEU A 148 28.91 29.85 12.35
C LEU A 148 27.72 29.57 11.42
N VAL A 149 27.51 30.45 10.45
CA VAL A 149 26.49 30.34 9.38
C VAL A 149 27.16 30.21 8.03
N THR A 150 26.46 29.65 7.05
CA THR A 150 26.99 29.45 5.70
C THR A 150 26.12 30.19 4.68
N ASP A 151 26.73 31.08 3.92
CA ASP A 151 26.12 31.78 2.78
C ASP A 151 26.48 31.08 1.46
N GLU A 152 25.62 31.21 0.46
CA GLU A 152 25.87 30.74 -0.91
C GLU A 152 26.22 31.94 -1.80
N LEU A 153 27.35 31.88 -2.50
CA LEU A 153 27.78 32.89 -3.45
C LEU A 153 27.19 32.66 -4.85
N PRO A 154 27.21 33.67 -5.75
CA PRO A 154 26.60 33.54 -7.09
C PRO A 154 27.21 32.46 -7.99
N ASP A 155 28.42 32.01 -7.70
CA ASP A 155 29.11 30.90 -8.37
C ASP A 155 28.76 29.53 -7.76
N GLY A 156 27.88 29.49 -6.76
CA GLY A 156 27.49 28.28 -6.02
C GLY A 156 28.47 27.88 -4.93
N GLN A 157 29.51 28.69 -4.64
CA GLN A 157 30.43 28.40 -3.54
C GLN A 157 29.75 28.65 -2.19
N MET A 158 29.95 27.72 -1.24
CA MET A 158 29.50 27.86 0.15
C MET A 158 30.58 28.57 0.96
N VAL A 159 30.22 29.63 1.68
CA VAL A 159 31.15 30.45 2.48
C VAL A 159 30.66 30.55 3.92
N ASP A 160 31.49 30.10 4.84
CA ASP A 160 31.21 30.17 6.27
C ASP A 160 31.57 31.55 6.85
N GLN A 161 30.68 32.08 7.70
CA GLN A 161 30.79 33.38 8.32
C GLN A 161 30.37 33.31 9.80
N TRP A 162 31.04 34.12 10.63
CA TRP A 162 30.71 34.26 12.04
C TRP A 162 29.68 35.36 12.24
N GLU A 163 28.46 34.97 12.60
CA GLU A 163 27.35 35.89 12.84
C GLU A 163 27.21 36.17 14.35
N PRO A 164 27.19 37.44 14.80
CA PRO A 164 26.96 37.76 16.21
C PRO A 164 25.51 37.48 16.61
N VAL A 165 25.31 36.85 17.76
CA VAL A 165 23.97 36.47 18.24
C VAL A 165 23.74 36.83 19.69
N THR A 166 22.48 37.15 20.00
CA THR A 166 21.98 37.36 21.35
C THR A 166 20.68 36.58 21.52
N PRO A 167 20.22 36.30 22.76
CA PRO A 167 18.94 35.62 22.97
C PRO A 167 17.75 36.33 22.31
N ALA A 168 17.80 37.65 22.16
CA ALA A 168 16.77 38.45 21.50
C ALA A 168 16.87 38.45 19.97
N SER A 169 18.03 38.12 19.40
CA SER A 169 18.25 38.15 17.95
C SER A 169 18.02 36.81 17.25
N VAL A 170 17.90 35.71 18.02
CA VAL A 170 17.52 34.38 17.52
C VAL A 170 16.04 34.11 17.81
N LYS A 171 15.22 33.90 16.78
CA LYS A 171 13.77 33.70 16.91
C LYS A 171 13.27 32.55 16.05
N THR A 172 12.31 31.79 16.56
CA THR A 172 11.56 30.83 15.75
C THR A 172 10.49 31.56 14.92
N PRO A 173 10.03 31.01 13.79
CA PRO A 173 8.95 31.59 12.99
C PRO A 173 7.72 31.94 13.83
N LEU A 174 7.28 31.04 14.72
CA LEU A 174 6.14 31.27 15.60
C LEU A 174 6.35 32.51 16.50
N GLN A 175 7.53 32.64 17.12
CA GLN A 175 7.87 33.81 17.94
C GLN A 175 7.82 35.11 17.14
N VAL A 176 8.27 35.11 15.88
CA VAL A 176 8.21 36.28 15.01
C VAL A 176 6.77 36.74 14.79
N TYR A 177 5.83 35.84 14.48
CA TYR A 177 4.43 36.20 14.26
C TYR A 177 3.71 36.63 15.54
N LEU A 178 3.98 35.98 16.68
CA LEU A 178 3.42 36.39 17.99
C LEU A 178 3.86 37.82 18.37
N GLU A 179 5.12 38.18 18.09
CA GLU A 179 5.60 39.55 18.29
C GLU A 179 4.92 40.56 17.35
N LEU A 180 4.66 40.18 16.09
CA LEU A 180 3.95 41.04 15.15
C LEU A 180 2.49 41.29 15.56
N GLN A 181 1.81 40.26 16.08
CA GLN A 181 0.47 40.39 16.66
C GLN A 181 0.47 41.36 17.84
N THR A 182 1.46 41.26 18.74
CA THR A 182 1.62 42.18 19.88
C THR A 182 1.85 43.63 19.42
N ARG A 183 2.51 43.81 18.28
CA ARG A 183 2.73 45.11 17.63
C ARG A 183 1.55 45.60 16.79
N LYS A 184 0.34 45.08 17.01
CA LYS A 184 -0.91 45.51 16.37
C LYS A 184 -0.98 45.24 14.86
N PHE A 185 -0.33 44.17 14.37
CA PHE A 185 -0.63 43.63 13.04
C PHE A 185 -1.74 42.58 13.12
N LEU A 186 -2.70 42.63 12.18
CA LEU A 186 -3.82 41.70 12.05
C LEU A 186 -3.40 40.44 11.26
N VAL A 187 -2.47 39.66 11.81
CA VAL A 187 -1.95 38.44 11.18
C VAL A 187 -2.18 37.22 12.07
N ASP A 188 -2.80 36.17 11.51
CA ASP A 188 -2.86 34.83 12.08
C ASP A 188 -1.82 33.94 11.39
N TYR A 189 -1.05 33.17 12.14
CA TYR A 189 0.04 32.34 11.61
C TYR A 189 -0.26 30.86 11.76
N GLU A 190 -0.06 30.12 10.66
CA GLU A 190 -0.20 28.68 10.63
C GLU A 190 1.00 28.01 9.95
N ARG A 191 1.44 26.87 10.50
CA ARG A 191 2.47 26.02 9.92
C ARG A 191 1.84 24.71 9.45
N ILE A 192 1.90 24.43 8.15
CA ILE A 192 1.40 23.18 7.55
C ILE A 192 2.57 22.55 6.77
N PRO A 193 3.36 21.67 7.42
CA PRO A 193 4.58 21.14 6.81
C PRO A 193 4.30 20.20 5.64
N VAL A 194 4.60 20.67 4.42
CA VAL A 194 4.51 19.87 3.19
C VAL A 194 5.91 19.54 2.68
N THR A 195 6.13 18.29 2.32
CA THR A 195 7.40 17.84 1.73
C THR A 195 7.69 18.52 0.40
N ASP A 196 8.92 18.98 0.25
CA ASP A 196 9.35 19.66 -0.97
C ASP A 196 9.24 18.74 -2.19
N GLU A 197 8.86 19.31 -3.33
CA GLU A 197 8.70 18.61 -4.61
C GLU A 197 7.69 17.43 -4.65
N LYS A 198 7.09 17.03 -3.52
CA LYS A 198 6.03 16.00 -3.42
C LYS A 198 4.62 16.59 -3.44
N SER A 199 3.60 15.75 -3.64
CA SER A 199 2.20 16.15 -3.45
C SER A 199 1.88 16.32 -1.95
N PRO A 200 1.09 17.33 -1.53
CA PRO A 200 0.50 17.35 -0.20
C PRO A 200 -0.25 16.04 0.09
N LYS A 201 -0.21 15.59 1.35
CA LYS A 201 -0.97 14.44 1.84
C LYS A 201 -2.43 14.82 2.06
N GLU A 202 -3.33 13.84 2.09
CA GLU A 202 -4.76 14.14 2.23
C GLU A 202 -5.07 14.94 3.50
N GLN A 203 -4.36 14.66 4.62
CA GLN A 203 -4.52 15.42 5.87
C GLN A 203 -4.08 16.89 5.76
N ASP A 204 -3.16 17.20 4.84
CA ASP A 204 -2.74 18.59 4.58
C ASP A 204 -3.88 19.37 3.92
N PHE A 205 -4.61 18.75 2.98
CA PHE A 205 -5.81 19.33 2.39
C PHE A 205 -6.89 19.56 3.45
N ASP A 206 -7.11 18.60 4.35
CA ASP A 206 -8.09 18.74 5.43
C ASP A 206 -7.77 19.90 6.37
N THR A 207 -6.49 20.03 6.75
CA THR A 207 -6.01 21.13 7.60
C THR A 207 -6.17 22.49 6.90
N LEU A 208 -5.84 22.56 5.60
CA LEU A 208 -6.04 23.77 4.79
C LEU A 208 -7.51 24.14 4.68
N VAL A 209 -8.39 23.18 4.41
CA VAL A 209 -9.84 23.39 4.33
C VAL A 209 -10.38 23.93 5.65
N ASP A 210 -10.03 23.31 6.78
CA ASP A 210 -10.48 23.76 8.10
C ASP A 210 -10.04 25.19 8.41
N ARG A 211 -8.76 25.51 8.19
CA ARG A 211 -8.21 26.84 8.49
C ARG A 211 -8.73 27.93 7.57
N ILE A 212 -8.80 27.68 6.27
CA ILE A 212 -9.27 28.67 5.29
C ILE A 212 -10.78 28.88 5.42
N SER A 213 -11.55 27.86 5.79
CA SER A 213 -13.00 27.97 5.95
C SER A 213 -13.41 28.78 7.18
N ARG A 214 -12.60 28.76 8.25
CA ARG A 214 -12.82 29.58 9.46
C ARG A 214 -12.50 31.06 9.23
N ALA A 215 -11.64 31.39 8.26
CA ALA A 215 -11.34 32.77 7.91
C ALA A 215 -12.51 33.45 7.18
N ASP A 216 -12.70 34.76 7.41
CA ASP A 216 -13.66 35.56 6.67
C ASP A 216 -13.28 35.65 5.17
N LEU A 217 -14.26 35.86 4.30
CA LEU A 217 -14.05 36.05 2.86
C LEU A 217 -13.21 37.31 2.53
N LYS A 218 -13.10 38.25 3.48
CA LYS A 218 -12.27 39.45 3.39
C LYS A 218 -10.82 39.24 3.83
N THR A 219 -10.51 38.10 4.44
CA THR A 219 -9.14 37.78 4.89
C THR A 219 -8.24 37.53 3.68
N GLU A 220 -7.05 38.13 3.70
CA GLU A 220 -5.99 37.92 2.71
C GLU A 220 -5.17 36.70 3.12
N ILE A 221 -5.05 35.71 2.23
CA ILE A 221 -4.36 34.44 2.51
C ILE A 221 -2.98 34.48 1.86
N ILE A 222 -1.92 34.31 2.66
CA ILE A 222 -0.53 34.36 2.19
C ILE A 222 0.11 32.99 2.40
N PHE A 223 0.70 32.43 1.35
CA PHE A 223 1.49 31.20 1.44
C PHE A 223 2.97 31.47 1.28
N ASN A 224 3.80 30.83 2.09
CA ASN A 224 5.25 30.84 1.89
C ASN A 224 5.87 29.43 1.94
N CYS A 225 6.94 29.25 1.18
CA CYS A 225 7.87 28.13 1.28
C CYS A 225 9.30 28.66 1.19
N GLN A 226 10.31 27.84 0.86
CA GLN A 226 11.67 28.32 0.68
C GLN A 226 11.75 29.36 -0.45
N MET A 227 11.50 28.96 -1.70
CA MET A 227 11.60 29.84 -2.87
C MET A 227 10.28 30.49 -3.29
N GLY A 228 9.17 30.18 -2.61
CA GLY A 228 7.85 30.63 -3.04
C GLY A 228 7.38 29.97 -4.35
N ARG A 229 7.95 28.82 -4.73
CA ARG A 229 7.73 28.13 -6.02
C ARG A 229 6.71 26.98 -5.88
N GLY A 230 7.15 25.71 -5.80
CA GLY A 230 6.27 24.54 -5.88
C GLY A 230 5.21 24.46 -4.77
N ARG A 231 5.63 24.38 -3.50
CA ARG A 231 4.73 24.31 -2.33
C ARG A 231 3.79 25.51 -2.26
N THR A 232 4.33 26.73 -2.36
CA THR A 232 3.54 27.97 -2.35
C THR A 232 2.49 28.02 -3.44
N THR A 233 2.85 27.75 -4.71
CA THR A 233 1.87 27.74 -5.80
C THR A 233 0.79 26.70 -5.56
N THR A 234 1.15 25.52 -5.02
CA THR A 234 0.17 24.47 -4.68
C THR A 234 -0.82 24.95 -3.61
N GLY A 235 -0.33 25.59 -2.54
CA GLY A 235 -1.19 26.21 -1.52
C GLY A 235 -2.11 27.30 -2.09
N MET A 236 -1.58 28.15 -2.98
CA MET A 236 -2.37 29.17 -3.66
C MET A 236 -3.48 28.56 -4.53
N VAL A 237 -3.20 27.47 -5.25
CA VAL A 237 -4.20 26.73 -6.05
C VAL A 237 -5.29 26.16 -5.15
N ILE A 238 -4.92 25.50 -4.04
CA ILE A 238 -5.87 24.91 -3.08
C ILE A 238 -6.77 26.00 -2.48
N ALA A 239 -6.18 27.11 -1.99
CA ALA A 239 -6.94 28.21 -1.42
C ALA A 239 -7.89 28.86 -2.44
N THR A 240 -7.45 28.98 -3.69
CA THR A 240 -8.29 29.53 -4.77
C THR A 240 -9.46 28.61 -5.12
N LEU A 241 -9.26 27.28 -5.11
CA LEU A 241 -10.34 26.30 -5.28
C LEU A 241 -11.37 26.41 -4.16
N ILE A 242 -10.91 26.49 -2.90
CA ILE A 242 -11.78 26.69 -1.72
C ILE A 242 -12.54 28.00 -1.85
N TYR A 243 -11.86 29.10 -2.22
CA TYR A 243 -12.47 30.41 -2.40
C TYR A 243 -13.59 30.38 -3.46
N PHE A 244 -13.34 29.80 -4.64
CA PHE A 244 -14.35 29.68 -5.69
C PHE A 244 -15.55 28.83 -5.27
N ASN A 245 -15.32 27.80 -4.46
CA ASN A 245 -16.42 27.03 -3.88
C ASN A 245 -17.29 27.90 -2.94
N ARG A 246 -16.65 28.66 -2.04
CA ARG A 246 -17.33 29.53 -1.07
C ARG A 246 -18.19 30.61 -1.72
N ILE A 247 -17.73 31.22 -2.80
CA ILE A 247 -18.48 32.28 -3.51
C ILE A 247 -19.44 31.73 -4.57
N GLY A 248 -19.48 30.41 -4.78
CA GLY A 248 -20.32 29.78 -5.80
C GLY A 248 -19.95 30.08 -7.24
N ALA A 249 -18.73 30.59 -7.48
CA ALA A 249 -18.19 30.84 -8.81
C ALA A 249 -17.37 29.64 -9.34
N SER A 250 -17.66 28.45 -8.84
CA SER A 250 -16.86 27.26 -9.07
C SER A 250 -17.04 26.69 -10.49
N GLY A 251 -18.08 27.14 -11.22
CA GLY A 251 -18.27 26.85 -12.66
C GLY A 251 -18.64 25.39 -12.98
N ILE A 252 -18.97 24.60 -11.95
CA ILE A 252 -19.60 23.28 -12.06
C ILE A 252 -21.09 23.47 -11.76
N PRO A 253 -22.01 23.06 -12.66
CA PRO A 253 -23.45 23.11 -12.39
C PRO A 253 -23.73 22.40 -11.06
N ARG A 254 -24.30 23.14 -10.10
CA ARG A 254 -24.69 22.61 -8.80
C ARG A 254 -26.00 21.85 -8.96
N THR A 255 -25.92 20.64 -9.49
CA THR A 255 -27.09 19.84 -9.78
C THR A 255 -27.06 18.54 -8.97
N ASN A 256 -28.06 18.36 -8.10
CA ASN A 256 -28.54 17.03 -7.71
C ASN A 256 -29.31 16.36 -8.87
N SER A 257 -29.25 16.94 -10.07
CA SER A 257 -29.85 16.44 -11.30
C SER A 257 -28.76 15.92 -12.23
N ILE A 258 -28.98 14.67 -12.62
CA ILE A 258 -28.36 13.96 -13.72
C ILE A 258 -28.25 14.87 -14.96
N GLY A 259 -27.04 14.96 -15.52
CA GLY A 259 -26.81 15.17 -16.96
C GLY A 259 -27.36 16.44 -17.63
N THR A 260 -26.93 17.65 -17.25
CA THR A 260 -27.07 18.80 -18.18
C THR A 260 -25.89 19.78 -18.08
N ILE A 261 -25.03 19.77 -19.11
CA ILE A 261 -23.93 20.73 -19.29
C ILE A 261 -24.38 21.85 -20.21
N SER A 262 -24.13 23.09 -19.79
CA SER A 262 -24.21 24.31 -20.62
C SER A 262 -23.19 24.23 -21.77
N VAL A 263 -23.68 24.14 -23.00
CA VAL A 263 -22.89 24.22 -24.23
C VAL A 263 -22.26 25.62 -24.33
N CYS A 264 -20.93 25.71 -24.37
CA CYS A 264 -20.25 26.93 -24.78
C CYS A 264 -19.10 26.62 -25.73
N GLY A 265 -19.39 26.79 -27.03
CA GLY A 265 -18.49 27.27 -28.08
C GLY A 265 -17.14 26.57 -28.26
N SER A 266 -17.13 25.42 -28.91
CA SER A 266 -15.94 24.86 -29.55
C SER A 266 -15.67 25.54 -30.90
N ASN A 267 -14.85 26.58 -30.91
CA ASN A 267 -14.10 26.98 -32.11
C ASN A 267 -12.69 26.40 -31.99
N ALA A 268 -12.49 25.19 -32.49
CA ALA A 268 -11.16 24.62 -32.74
C ALA A 268 -11.21 23.79 -34.02
N THR A 269 -10.96 24.47 -35.13
CA THR A 269 -10.49 23.85 -36.37
C THR A 269 -9.04 23.37 -36.18
N ASP A 270 -8.71 22.29 -36.89
CA ASP A 270 -7.39 21.69 -37.16
C ASP A 270 -6.78 20.66 -36.19
N ASN A 271 -6.91 19.39 -36.62
CA ASN A 271 -5.84 18.39 -36.80
C ASN A 271 -4.62 18.42 -35.85
N MET A 272 -4.53 17.46 -34.92
CA MET A 272 -3.48 16.43 -34.83
C MET A 272 -3.50 15.70 -33.47
N LEU A 273 -3.49 14.36 -33.55
CA LEU A 273 -3.28 13.42 -32.46
C LEU A 273 -1.82 13.50 -31.97
N ASN A 274 -1.64 13.59 -30.65
CA ASN A 274 -0.35 13.45 -29.95
C ASN A 274 0.70 14.57 -30.15
N THR A 275 0.26 15.81 -30.34
CA THR A 275 1.14 16.98 -30.32
C THR A 275 1.52 17.32 -28.88
N GLU A 276 2.70 17.91 -28.65
CA GLU A 276 3.12 18.46 -27.35
C GLU A 276 2.00 19.27 -26.65
N GLU A 277 1.08 19.86 -27.41
CA GLU A 277 -0.11 20.57 -26.96
C GLU A 277 -1.10 19.73 -26.12
N ALA A 278 -1.36 18.46 -26.46
CA ALA A 278 -2.24 17.59 -25.67
C ALA A 278 -1.63 17.27 -24.29
N LEU A 279 -0.30 17.14 -24.25
CA LEU A 279 0.47 16.95 -23.02
C LEU A 279 0.51 18.24 -22.18
N LEU A 280 0.62 19.41 -22.81
CA LEU A 280 0.48 20.71 -22.15
C LEU A 280 -0.93 20.91 -21.57
N ARG A 281 -1.97 20.35 -22.20
CA ARG A 281 -3.34 20.26 -21.65
C ARG A 281 -3.49 19.25 -20.51
N GLY A 282 -2.43 18.51 -20.15
CA GLY A 282 -2.43 17.57 -19.03
C GLY A 282 -3.14 16.24 -19.34
N GLU A 283 -3.27 15.85 -20.60
CA GLU A 283 -4.01 14.64 -21.04
C GLU A 283 -3.20 13.33 -20.87
N TYR A 284 -2.61 13.13 -19.69
CA TYR A 284 -1.87 11.90 -19.35
C TYR A 284 -2.81 10.70 -19.14
N THR A 285 -2.32 9.48 -19.41
CA THR A 285 -3.08 8.22 -19.22
C THR A 285 -3.74 8.14 -17.84
N VAL A 286 -2.98 8.45 -16.79
CA VAL A 286 -3.45 8.46 -15.39
C VAL A 286 -4.56 9.49 -15.14
N ILE A 287 -4.50 10.66 -15.77
CA ILE A 287 -5.49 11.74 -15.62
C ILE A 287 -6.76 11.41 -16.43
N ARG A 288 -6.62 10.84 -17.63
CA ARG A 288 -7.77 10.37 -18.43
C ARG A 288 -8.54 9.26 -17.71
N SER A 289 -7.81 8.34 -17.09
CA SER A 289 -8.39 7.28 -16.25
C SER A 289 -9.13 7.87 -15.04
N LEU A 290 -8.54 8.90 -14.41
CA LEU A 290 -9.17 9.60 -13.29
C LEU A 290 -10.50 10.24 -13.69
N ILE A 291 -10.51 11.09 -14.72
CA ILE A 291 -11.71 11.89 -15.05
C ILE A 291 -12.88 11.03 -15.53
N ARG A 292 -12.59 9.85 -16.10
CA ARG A 292 -13.60 8.86 -16.49
C ARG A 292 -14.24 8.19 -15.28
N VAL A 293 -13.40 7.75 -14.33
CA VAL A 293 -13.87 7.09 -13.11
C VAL A 293 -14.57 8.05 -12.17
N LEU A 294 -14.09 9.29 -12.09
CA LEU A 294 -14.57 10.31 -11.17
C LEU A 294 -15.80 11.04 -11.73
N GLU A 295 -16.91 11.02 -10.98
CA GLU A 295 -18.12 11.80 -11.27
C GLU A 295 -17.80 13.31 -11.19
N GLY A 296 -18.07 14.07 -12.26
CA GLY A 296 -17.66 15.47 -12.37
C GLY A 296 -16.15 15.68 -12.58
N GLY A 297 -15.41 14.63 -12.95
CA GLY A 297 -13.96 14.68 -13.15
C GLY A 297 -13.52 15.64 -14.26
N VAL A 298 -14.29 15.76 -15.34
CA VAL A 298 -13.99 16.66 -16.47
C VAL A 298 -14.10 18.12 -16.03
N GLU A 299 -15.18 18.49 -15.35
CA GLU A 299 -15.41 19.82 -14.81
C GLU A 299 -14.40 20.17 -13.72
N GLY A 300 -14.11 19.21 -12.83
CA GLY A 300 -13.07 19.33 -11.81
C GLY A 300 -11.70 19.62 -12.42
N LYS A 301 -11.31 18.86 -13.45
CA LYS A 301 -10.07 19.11 -14.21
C LYS A 301 -10.05 20.50 -14.83
N ARG A 302 -11.12 20.89 -15.53
CA ARG A 302 -11.23 22.22 -16.15
C ARG A 302 -11.09 23.35 -15.13
N GLN A 303 -11.69 23.19 -13.96
CA GLN A 303 -11.58 24.16 -12.87
C GLN A 303 -10.14 24.23 -12.35
N VAL A 304 -9.50 23.09 -12.10
CA VAL A 304 -8.10 23.03 -11.65
C VAL A 304 -7.16 23.67 -12.68
N ASP A 305 -7.33 23.39 -13.97
CA ASP A 305 -6.51 23.96 -15.04
C ASP A 305 -6.61 25.49 -15.03
N LYS A 306 -7.84 26.03 -14.94
CA LYS A 306 -8.08 27.47 -14.85
C LYS A 306 -7.43 28.07 -13.60
N VAL A 307 -7.49 27.40 -12.46
CA VAL A 307 -6.88 27.89 -11.21
C VAL A 307 -5.36 27.83 -11.26
N ILE A 308 -4.78 26.77 -11.82
CA ILE A 308 -3.34 26.65 -12.04
C ILE A 308 -2.84 27.82 -12.88
N ASP A 309 -3.56 28.18 -13.95
CA ASP A 309 -3.20 29.30 -14.82
C ASP A 309 -3.23 30.65 -14.08
N LYS A 310 -4.21 30.85 -13.19
CA LYS A 310 -4.28 32.05 -12.32
C LYS A 310 -3.12 32.14 -11.33
N CYS A 311 -2.54 31.01 -10.94
CA CYS A 311 -1.42 30.92 -9.99
C CYS A 311 -0.05 30.74 -10.70
N ALA A 312 -0.01 30.81 -12.04
CA ALA A 312 1.14 30.40 -12.85
C ALA A 312 2.33 31.37 -12.84
N SER A 313 2.19 32.56 -12.24
CA SER A 313 3.18 33.65 -12.29
C SER A 313 4.62 33.23 -11.91
N MET A 314 4.78 32.25 -11.02
CA MET A 314 6.10 31.71 -10.64
C MET A 314 6.41 30.35 -11.28
N GLN A 315 5.42 29.44 -11.31
CA GLN A 315 5.54 28.11 -11.92
C GLN A 315 4.14 27.62 -12.26
N ASN A 316 3.92 27.20 -13.51
CA ASN A 316 2.72 26.45 -13.89
C ASN A 316 2.99 24.95 -13.68
N LEU A 317 2.09 24.27 -12.96
CA LEU A 317 2.25 22.84 -12.66
C LEU A 317 2.21 21.98 -13.94
N ARG A 318 1.32 22.30 -14.89
CA ARG A 318 1.16 21.53 -16.14
C ARG A 318 2.38 21.68 -17.04
N GLU A 319 2.89 22.90 -17.18
CA GLU A 319 4.12 23.17 -17.94
C GLU A 319 5.34 22.51 -17.31
N ALA A 320 5.41 22.47 -15.96
CA ALA A 320 6.50 21.79 -15.25
C ALA A 320 6.50 20.28 -15.53
N ILE A 321 5.33 19.62 -15.49
CA ILE A 321 5.21 18.19 -15.82
C ILE A 321 5.68 17.93 -17.26
N ALA A 322 5.25 18.76 -18.22
CA ALA A 322 5.68 18.66 -19.62
C ALA A 322 7.19 18.86 -19.78
N THR A 323 7.77 19.81 -19.05
CA THR A 323 9.22 20.07 -19.05
C THR A 323 10.00 18.87 -18.52
N TYR A 324 9.63 18.29 -17.37
CA TYR A 324 10.29 17.10 -16.82
C TYR A 324 10.24 15.93 -17.80
N ARG A 325 9.07 15.68 -18.41
CA ARG A 325 8.94 14.66 -19.46
C ARG A 325 9.95 14.88 -20.58
N ASN A 326 9.99 16.08 -21.17
CA ASN A 326 10.90 16.38 -22.27
C ASN A 326 12.38 16.27 -21.87
N SER A 327 12.73 16.64 -20.64
CA SER A 327 14.07 16.44 -20.08
C SER A 327 14.42 14.96 -19.92
N ILE A 328 13.51 14.12 -19.44
CA ILE A 328 13.71 12.67 -19.29
C ILE A 328 14.01 12.03 -20.65
N LEU A 329 13.27 12.40 -21.70
CA LEU A 329 13.44 11.86 -23.06
C LEU A 329 14.82 12.16 -23.66
N ARG A 330 15.42 13.29 -23.27
CA ARG A 330 16.71 13.74 -23.79
C ARG A 330 17.90 13.37 -22.91
N GLN A 331 17.65 12.77 -21.74
CA GLN A 331 18.71 12.50 -20.76
C GLN A 331 19.38 11.14 -21.01
N PRO A 332 20.68 11.10 -21.38
CA PRO A 332 21.39 9.85 -21.62
C PRO A 332 21.86 9.17 -20.32
N ASP A 333 22.08 9.94 -19.25
CA ASP A 333 22.55 9.45 -17.95
C ASP A 333 21.41 8.79 -17.16
N GLU A 334 21.57 7.52 -16.80
CA GLU A 334 20.50 6.73 -16.18
C GLU A 334 20.12 7.23 -14.78
N MET A 335 21.09 7.62 -13.95
CA MET A 335 20.84 8.11 -12.59
C MET A 335 20.09 9.43 -12.60
N LYS A 336 20.49 10.37 -13.46
CA LYS A 336 19.79 11.65 -13.63
C LYS A 336 18.40 11.44 -14.23
N ARG A 337 18.26 10.49 -15.16
CA ARG A 337 16.95 10.12 -15.74
C ARG A 337 16.01 9.57 -14.67
N GLU A 338 16.49 8.71 -13.78
CA GLU A 338 15.72 8.18 -12.65
C GLU A 338 15.31 9.28 -11.66
N ALA A 339 16.22 10.20 -11.34
CA ALA A 339 15.90 11.35 -10.48
C ALA A 339 14.81 12.25 -11.11
N LEU A 340 14.94 12.58 -12.40
CA LEU A 340 13.92 13.35 -13.13
C LEU A 340 12.57 12.62 -13.19
N LEU A 341 12.58 11.30 -13.35
CA LEU A 341 11.38 10.48 -13.34
C LEU A 341 10.65 10.53 -12.00
N SER A 342 11.40 10.51 -10.90
CA SER A 342 10.84 10.68 -9.56
C SER A 342 10.08 12.01 -9.44
N PHE A 343 10.68 13.12 -9.87
CA PHE A 343 10.01 14.43 -9.88
C PHE A 343 8.78 14.48 -10.79
N PHE A 344 8.87 13.89 -11.99
CA PHE A 344 7.73 13.80 -12.92
C PHE A 344 6.54 13.08 -12.28
N VAL A 345 6.80 11.94 -11.62
CA VAL A 345 5.78 11.17 -10.90
C VAL A 345 5.12 12.00 -9.81
N GLU A 346 5.91 12.65 -8.94
CA GLU A 346 5.39 13.44 -7.84
C GLU A 346 4.56 14.65 -8.31
N TYR A 347 4.95 15.30 -9.40
CA TYR A 347 4.21 16.43 -9.96
C TYR A 347 2.90 16.00 -10.63
N LEU A 348 2.92 14.88 -11.35
CA LEU A 348 1.71 14.34 -11.96
C LEU A 348 0.73 13.82 -10.90
N GLU A 349 1.24 13.23 -9.82
CA GLU A 349 0.44 12.85 -8.66
C GLU A 349 -0.17 14.08 -7.95
N ARG A 350 0.59 15.17 -7.82
CA ARG A 350 0.07 16.44 -7.30
C ARG A 350 -1.09 16.96 -8.15
N TYR A 351 -0.97 16.93 -9.47
CA TYR A 351 -2.06 17.32 -10.37
C TYR A 351 -3.28 16.41 -10.23
N TYR A 352 -3.07 15.10 -10.09
CA TYR A 352 -4.12 14.12 -9.83
C TYR A 352 -4.92 14.46 -8.54
N TYR A 353 -4.24 14.69 -7.41
CA TYR A 353 -4.92 15.02 -6.16
C TYR A 353 -5.67 16.36 -6.21
N LEU A 354 -5.16 17.36 -6.93
CA LEU A 354 -5.85 18.64 -7.11
C LEU A 354 -7.20 18.45 -7.83
N ILE A 355 -7.27 17.57 -8.83
CA ILE A 355 -8.53 17.24 -9.53
C ILE A 355 -9.50 16.53 -8.58
N CYS A 356 -9.02 15.52 -7.84
CA CYS A 356 -9.84 14.85 -6.82
C CYS A 356 -10.37 15.85 -5.77
N PHE A 357 -9.51 16.75 -5.29
CA PHE A 357 -9.84 17.75 -4.30
C PHE A 357 -10.86 18.76 -4.82
N ALA A 358 -10.73 19.20 -6.08
CA ALA A 358 -11.73 20.05 -6.71
C ALA A 358 -13.10 19.37 -6.69
N VAL A 359 -13.22 18.13 -7.16
CA VAL A 359 -14.48 17.38 -7.15
C VAL A 359 -15.03 17.17 -5.74
N TYR A 360 -14.17 16.81 -4.77
CA TYR A 360 -14.53 16.70 -3.37
C TYR A 360 -15.27 17.94 -2.85
N LEU A 361 -14.71 19.15 -3.10
CA LEU A 361 -15.31 20.42 -2.66
C LEU A 361 -16.73 20.66 -3.21
N HIS A 362 -17.08 20.07 -4.35
CA HIS A 362 -18.43 20.18 -4.93
C HIS A 362 -19.39 19.10 -4.44
N THR A 363 -18.90 17.88 -4.24
CA THR A 363 -19.72 16.73 -3.81
C THR A 363 -20.22 16.90 -2.37
N GLU A 364 -19.38 17.35 -1.46
CA GLU A 364 -19.73 17.52 -0.05
C GLU A 364 -20.26 18.95 0.19
N ARG A 365 -21.58 19.10 0.06
CA ARG A 365 -22.36 20.37 0.10
C ARG A 365 -22.11 21.25 1.34
N ALA A 366 -21.47 20.74 2.39
CA ALA A 366 -21.55 21.28 3.74
C ALA A 366 -20.20 21.48 4.45
N VAL A 367 -19.07 21.60 3.74
CA VAL A 367 -17.77 21.99 4.34
C VAL A 367 -17.86 23.30 5.17
N HIS A 368 -18.97 24.05 5.06
CA HIS A 368 -19.13 25.40 5.60
C HIS A 368 -20.27 25.58 6.62
N ILE A 369 -20.91 24.52 7.12
CA ILE A 369 -21.88 24.64 8.23
C ILE A 369 -21.19 24.25 9.55
N PRO A 370 -21.18 25.11 10.59
CA PRO A 370 -20.62 24.74 11.88
C PRO A 370 -21.31 23.49 12.43
N LYS A 371 -20.50 22.58 12.99
CA LYS A 371 -20.84 21.26 13.54
C LYS A 371 -22.26 21.18 14.12
N SER A 372 -23.22 20.75 13.31
CA SER A 372 -24.50 20.24 13.82
C SER A 372 -24.27 18.78 14.22
N PRO A 373 -24.71 18.34 15.41
CA PRO A 373 -24.36 17.03 15.98
C PRO A 373 -24.92 15.81 15.22
N HIS A 374 -25.61 15.99 14.09
CA HIS A 374 -26.30 14.92 13.35
C HIS A 374 -25.90 14.79 11.87
N ASN A 375 -24.90 15.52 11.37
CA ASN A 375 -24.39 15.33 10.00
C ASN A 375 -22.86 15.25 10.00
N HIS A 376 -22.30 14.04 9.92
CA HIS A 376 -20.87 13.84 9.77
C HIS A 376 -20.46 14.18 8.33
N ASN A 377 -20.02 15.43 8.09
CA ASN A 377 -19.35 15.77 6.84
C ASN A 377 -18.06 14.97 6.75
N LEU A 378 -17.87 14.23 5.66
CA LEU A 378 -16.63 13.50 5.38
C LEU A 378 -15.53 14.50 5.03
N ASN A 379 -14.35 14.38 5.64
CA ASN A 379 -13.18 15.14 5.23
C ASN A 379 -12.59 14.55 3.94
N PHE A 380 -11.62 15.24 3.31
CA PHE A 380 -11.02 14.79 2.05
C PHE A 380 -10.33 13.44 2.20
N TYR A 381 -9.66 13.19 3.32
CA TYR A 381 -9.06 11.88 3.60
C TYR A 381 -10.10 10.75 3.59
N ASP A 382 -11.21 10.91 4.31
CA ASP A 382 -12.28 9.91 4.38
C ASP A 382 -13.00 9.78 3.03
N TRP A 383 -13.19 10.88 2.31
CA TRP A 383 -13.75 10.90 0.95
C TRP A 383 -12.86 10.10 0.00
N MET A 384 -11.54 10.29 0.01
CA MET A 384 -10.59 9.52 -0.81
C MET A 384 -10.56 8.05 -0.39
N LYS A 385 -10.55 7.76 0.92
CA LYS A 385 -10.55 6.40 1.47
C LYS A 385 -11.79 5.60 1.09
N ALA A 386 -12.94 6.27 0.95
CA ALA A 386 -14.16 5.67 0.42
C ALA A 386 -14.07 5.33 -1.08
N ARG A 387 -13.02 5.77 -1.80
CA ARG A 387 -12.80 5.55 -3.25
C ARG A 387 -11.49 4.79 -3.53
N PRO A 388 -11.39 3.50 -3.16
CA PRO A 388 -10.18 2.69 -3.36
C PRO A 388 -9.73 2.56 -4.83
N GLU A 389 -10.64 2.75 -5.79
CA GLU A 389 -10.34 2.80 -7.22
C GLU A 389 -9.37 3.94 -7.57
N LEU A 390 -9.47 5.10 -6.90
CA LEU A 390 -8.59 6.25 -7.14
C LEU A 390 -7.13 5.94 -6.78
N TYR A 391 -6.90 5.36 -5.60
CA TYR A 391 -5.56 4.90 -5.21
C TYR A 391 -5.02 3.83 -6.15
N THR A 392 -5.89 2.99 -6.70
CA THR A 392 -5.48 1.93 -7.60
C THR A 392 -4.99 2.49 -8.94
N ILE A 393 -5.64 3.54 -9.46
CA ILE A 393 -5.20 4.28 -10.65
C ILE A 393 -3.78 4.82 -10.44
N ILE A 394 -3.53 5.59 -9.37
CA ILE A 394 -2.20 6.13 -9.05
C ILE A 394 -1.16 5.00 -8.95
N ARG A 395 -1.45 3.98 -8.13
CA ARG A 395 -0.50 2.90 -7.87
C ARG A 395 -0.10 2.15 -9.14
N ARG A 396 -1.05 1.91 -10.05
CA ARG A 396 -0.81 1.11 -11.26
C ARG A 396 -0.23 1.93 -12.39
N LEU A 397 -0.86 3.05 -12.72
CA LEU A 397 -0.54 3.84 -13.92
C LEU A 397 0.61 4.82 -13.68
N LEU A 398 0.92 5.16 -12.42
CA LEU A 398 1.96 6.12 -12.10
C LEU A 398 3.13 5.49 -11.33
N ARG A 399 2.86 4.80 -10.21
CA ARG A 399 3.95 4.29 -9.33
C ARG A 399 4.57 2.97 -9.79
N ARG A 400 3.80 2.05 -10.39
CA ARG A 400 4.29 0.74 -10.87
C ARG A 400 4.86 0.77 -12.28
N ASP A 401 4.39 1.70 -13.11
CA ASP A 401 4.87 1.91 -14.47
C ASP A 401 5.13 3.41 -14.76
N PRO A 402 6.10 4.04 -14.08
CA PRO A 402 6.43 5.46 -14.29
C PRO A 402 6.83 5.78 -15.73
N MET A 403 7.47 4.84 -16.42
CA MET A 403 7.86 4.98 -17.84
C MET A 403 6.64 4.95 -18.76
N GLY A 404 5.68 4.06 -18.52
CA GLY A 404 4.41 4.05 -19.23
C GLY A 404 3.60 5.34 -19.04
N ALA A 405 3.70 5.97 -17.86
CA ALA A 405 3.04 7.25 -17.57
C ALA A 405 3.53 8.41 -18.46
N LEU A 406 4.71 8.31 -19.09
CA LEU A 406 5.23 9.31 -20.03
C LEU A 406 4.45 9.33 -21.37
N GLY A 407 3.55 8.37 -21.61
CA GLY A 407 2.77 8.28 -22.85
C GLY A 407 3.53 7.65 -24.02
N TYR A 408 4.50 6.77 -23.74
CA TYR A 408 5.17 5.95 -24.76
C TYR A 408 4.22 4.85 -25.28
N ALA A 409 3.24 5.23 -26.09
CA ALA A 409 2.57 4.28 -26.97
C ALA A 409 3.17 4.43 -28.37
N ASN A 410 3.74 3.34 -28.92
CA ASN A 410 4.09 3.23 -30.34
C ASN A 410 2.79 3.24 -31.16
N ILE A 411 2.20 4.41 -31.35
CA ILE A 411 1.10 4.59 -32.29
C ILE A 411 1.72 4.56 -33.68
N LYS A 412 1.48 3.49 -34.44
CA LYS A 412 1.70 3.54 -35.90
C LYS A 412 0.89 4.73 -36.41
N PRO A 413 1.50 5.74 -37.07
CA PRO A 413 0.75 6.86 -37.60
C PRO A 413 -0.34 6.31 -38.52
N LEU A 414 -1.58 6.74 -38.29
CA LEU A 414 -2.70 6.45 -39.18
C LEU A 414 -2.34 7.04 -40.55
N ASN A 415 -2.06 6.18 -41.53
CA ASN A 415 -1.73 6.62 -42.88
C ASN A 415 -2.98 7.26 -43.51
N LYS A 416 -2.82 8.50 -43.97
CA LYS A 416 -3.62 9.24 -44.97
C LYS A 416 -5.10 8.83 -45.12
N ILE A 417 -5.97 9.71 -44.61
CA ILE A 417 -7.36 10.00 -44.99
C ILE A 417 -7.87 9.16 -46.17
N SER A 418 -8.56 8.08 -45.84
CA SER A 418 -9.48 7.39 -46.75
C SER A 418 -10.76 8.25 -46.88
N LYS A 419 -11.28 8.39 -48.11
CA LYS A 419 -12.47 9.24 -48.40
C LYS A 419 -13.70 8.74 -47.60
N PRO A 420 -14.59 9.63 -47.13
CA PRO A 420 -15.87 9.22 -46.56
C PRO A 420 -16.66 8.40 -47.58
N ASN A 421 -17.39 7.38 -47.10
CA ASN A 421 -18.40 6.72 -47.92
C ASN A 421 -19.50 7.73 -48.32
N ASN A 422 -20.27 7.41 -49.36
CA ASN A 422 -21.33 8.25 -49.94
C ASN A 422 -22.42 8.71 -48.93
N ASP A 423 -22.44 8.17 -47.70
CA ASP A 423 -23.45 8.39 -46.66
C ASP A 423 -22.99 9.33 -45.52
N GLY A 424 -21.85 10.01 -45.65
CA GLY A 424 -21.37 11.02 -44.68
C GLY A 424 -20.77 10.49 -43.36
N HIS A 425 -20.78 9.16 -43.15
CA HIS A 425 -20.19 8.52 -41.97
C HIS A 425 -18.69 8.23 -42.14
N PRO A 426 -17.85 8.51 -41.12
CA PRO A 426 -16.45 8.06 -41.11
C PRO A 426 -16.33 6.52 -41.11
N CYS A 427 -15.33 6.00 -41.82
CA CYS A 427 -15.11 4.55 -41.95
C CYS A 427 -14.10 3.96 -40.94
N GLU A 428 -13.41 4.81 -40.17
CA GLU A 428 -12.33 4.38 -39.27
C GLU A 428 -12.58 4.82 -37.83
N MET A 429 -12.47 3.88 -36.87
CA MET A 429 -12.58 4.14 -35.43
C MET A 429 -11.62 5.18 -34.90
N GLY A 430 -10.42 5.28 -35.47
CA GLY A 430 -9.49 6.33 -35.09
C GLY A 430 -10.06 7.74 -35.26
N ILE A 431 -10.85 7.97 -36.32
CA ILE A 431 -11.42 9.29 -36.65
C ILE A 431 -12.58 9.61 -35.70
N VAL A 432 -13.52 8.68 -35.55
CA VAL A 432 -14.68 8.87 -34.67
C VAL A 432 -14.22 8.99 -33.22
N ALA A 433 -13.31 8.11 -32.77
CA ALA A 433 -12.79 8.15 -31.40
C ALA A 433 -12.22 9.52 -31.06
N VAL A 434 -11.41 10.16 -31.92
CA VAL A 434 -10.84 11.49 -31.63
C VAL A 434 -11.90 12.57 -31.44
N SER A 435 -13.01 12.49 -32.16
CA SER A 435 -14.10 13.46 -32.09
C SER A 435 -15.02 13.28 -30.87
N ARG A 436 -14.83 12.22 -30.08
CA ARG A 436 -15.65 11.94 -28.90
C ARG A 436 -15.36 12.93 -27.77
N THR A 437 -16.44 13.45 -27.19
CA THR A 437 -16.39 14.43 -26.09
C THR A 437 -17.13 13.95 -24.84
N GLY A 438 -17.50 12.67 -24.77
CA GLY A 438 -18.19 12.08 -23.62
C GLY A 438 -17.31 12.01 -22.37
N GLU A 439 -17.94 11.96 -21.20
CA GLU A 439 -17.23 11.81 -19.91
C GLU A 439 -16.59 10.42 -19.77
N VAL A 440 -17.33 9.39 -20.19
CA VAL A 440 -16.94 7.99 -20.14
C VAL A 440 -16.52 7.50 -21.52
N LEU A 441 -17.33 7.77 -22.55
CA LEU A 441 -17.01 7.52 -23.96
C LEU A 441 -16.19 8.70 -24.53
N GLY A 442 -14.93 8.79 -24.10
CA GLY A 442 -14.01 9.87 -24.47
C GLY A 442 -13.11 9.55 -25.67
N SER A 443 -12.21 10.49 -25.97
CA SER A 443 -11.45 10.56 -27.24
C SER A 443 -10.47 9.42 -27.54
N GLN A 444 -10.24 8.55 -26.55
CA GLN A 444 -9.36 7.39 -26.65
C GLN A 444 -10.06 6.08 -26.27
N THR A 445 -11.38 6.08 -26.33
CA THR A 445 -12.19 4.94 -25.92
C THR A 445 -13.05 4.42 -27.06
N VAL A 446 -13.32 3.13 -27.03
CA VAL A 446 -14.14 2.41 -28.02
C VAL A 446 -15.10 1.46 -27.33
N LEU A 447 -16.23 1.21 -27.97
CA LEU A 447 -17.18 0.17 -27.56
C LEU A 447 -16.87 -1.09 -28.36
N LYS A 448 -16.49 -2.16 -27.66
CA LYS A 448 -16.24 -3.47 -28.29
C LYS A 448 -17.34 -4.43 -27.87
N SER A 449 -17.87 -5.20 -28.84
CA SER A 449 -18.76 -6.32 -28.58
C SER A 449 -18.09 -7.31 -27.60
N ASP A 450 -18.80 -7.64 -26.52
CA ASP A 450 -18.39 -8.70 -25.60
C ASP A 450 -18.57 -10.08 -26.23
N HIS A 451 -19.53 -10.22 -27.16
CA HIS A 451 -19.73 -11.44 -27.92
C HIS A 451 -18.68 -11.53 -29.00
N CYS A 452 -17.89 -12.60 -28.91
CA CYS A 452 -16.76 -12.91 -29.77
C CYS A 452 -16.84 -14.40 -30.19
N PRO A 453 -16.38 -14.78 -31.37
CA PRO A 453 -16.44 -16.18 -31.80
C PRO A 453 -15.73 -17.17 -30.85
N GLY A 454 -14.64 -16.74 -30.19
CA GLY A 454 -13.93 -17.53 -29.18
C GLY A 454 -14.58 -17.57 -27.78
N CYS A 455 -15.75 -16.95 -27.62
CA CYS A 455 -16.39 -16.83 -26.30
C CYS A 455 -17.04 -18.15 -25.85
N GLN A 456 -17.50 -19.01 -26.76
CA GLN A 456 -18.07 -20.33 -26.45
C GLN A 456 -16.99 -21.41 -26.40
N GLN A 457 -16.92 -22.15 -25.31
CA GLN A 457 -16.07 -23.34 -25.21
C GLN A 457 -16.75 -24.54 -25.88
N PRO A 458 -16.04 -25.28 -26.76
CA PRO A 458 -16.63 -26.40 -27.50
C PRO A 458 -16.94 -27.59 -26.59
N ASN A 459 -16.21 -27.74 -25.47
CA ASN A 459 -16.26 -28.91 -24.59
C ASN A 459 -17.41 -28.88 -23.56
N LEU A 460 -18.27 -27.86 -23.58
CA LEU A 460 -19.41 -27.79 -22.68
C LEU A 460 -20.59 -28.61 -23.26
N PRO A 461 -21.29 -29.39 -22.42
CA PRO A 461 -22.32 -30.33 -22.86
C PRO A 461 -23.58 -29.62 -23.37
N GLU A 462 -23.87 -28.41 -22.88
CA GLU A 462 -25.06 -27.65 -23.21
C GLU A 462 -24.69 -26.31 -23.86
N ARG A 463 -25.49 -25.90 -24.86
CA ARG A 463 -25.39 -24.60 -25.52
C ARG A 463 -26.76 -23.93 -25.49
N VAL A 464 -26.80 -22.73 -24.93
CA VAL A 464 -27.98 -21.86 -24.94
C VAL A 464 -27.68 -20.68 -25.85
N GLU A 465 -28.54 -20.45 -26.85
CA GLU A 465 -28.36 -19.37 -27.82
C GLU A 465 -28.36 -18.00 -27.11
N GLY A 466 -27.40 -17.15 -27.47
CA GLY A 466 -27.20 -15.84 -26.82
C GLY A 466 -26.60 -15.89 -25.41
N ALA A 467 -26.36 -17.07 -24.83
CA ALA A 467 -25.81 -17.25 -23.48
C ALA A 467 -24.57 -18.17 -23.50
N PRO A 468 -23.39 -17.65 -23.91
CA PRO A 468 -22.20 -18.47 -24.05
C PRO A 468 -21.75 -19.06 -22.72
N ASN A 469 -21.16 -20.25 -22.75
CA ASN A 469 -20.63 -20.96 -21.58
C ASN A 469 -21.61 -21.18 -20.42
N PHE A 470 -22.90 -21.23 -20.72
CA PHE A 470 -23.94 -21.63 -19.77
C PHE A 470 -23.67 -23.05 -19.25
N ARG A 471 -23.76 -23.25 -17.94
CA ARG A 471 -23.59 -24.55 -17.29
C ARG A 471 -24.25 -24.59 -15.91
N GLU A 472 -24.72 -25.77 -15.54
CA GLU A 472 -25.18 -26.13 -14.20
C GLU A 472 -24.03 -26.71 -13.37
N ILE A 473 -24.01 -26.44 -12.07
CA ILE A 473 -23.06 -27.06 -11.14
C ILE A 473 -23.69 -28.33 -10.54
N PRO A 474 -23.07 -29.52 -10.71
CA PRO A 474 -23.65 -30.77 -10.23
C PRO A 474 -23.96 -30.75 -8.72
N GLY A 475 -25.22 -31.05 -8.39
CA GLY A 475 -25.70 -31.15 -7.00
C GLY A 475 -26.04 -29.81 -6.33
N PHE A 476 -26.07 -28.70 -7.06
CA PHE A 476 -26.41 -27.39 -6.52
C PHE A 476 -27.35 -26.59 -7.44
N PRO A 477 -28.27 -25.76 -6.92
CA PRO A 477 -29.09 -24.83 -7.72
C PRO A 477 -28.25 -23.60 -8.11
N VAL A 478 -27.08 -23.83 -8.69
CA VAL A 478 -26.07 -22.82 -9.02
C VAL A 478 -25.65 -23.00 -10.47
N TYR A 479 -25.64 -21.90 -11.23
CA TYR A 479 -25.34 -21.88 -12.66
C TYR A 479 -24.27 -20.81 -12.96
N GLY A 480 -23.45 -21.07 -13.98
CA GLY A 480 -22.45 -20.13 -14.48
C GLY A 480 -22.65 -19.85 -15.97
N VAL A 481 -22.46 -18.60 -16.39
CA VAL A 481 -22.61 -18.18 -17.79
C VAL A 481 -21.61 -17.07 -18.14
N ALA A 482 -21.23 -16.93 -19.42
CA ALA A 482 -20.56 -15.73 -19.93
C ALA A 482 -21.56 -14.56 -20.02
N ASN A 483 -21.12 -13.38 -20.46
CA ASN A 483 -22.04 -12.24 -20.55
C ASN A 483 -23.11 -12.52 -21.65
N PRO A 484 -24.40 -12.69 -21.32
CA PRO A 484 -25.41 -13.06 -22.29
C PRO A 484 -26.01 -11.83 -23.00
N THR A 485 -26.63 -12.06 -24.15
CA THR A 485 -27.57 -11.09 -24.77
C THR A 485 -28.88 -11.04 -23.98
N VAL A 486 -29.72 -10.02 -24.21
CA VAL A 486 -31.04 -9.93 -23.55
C VAL A 486 -31.90 -11.16 -23.86
N GLU A 487 -31.92 -11.61 -25.12
CA GLU A 487 -32.61 -12.86 -25.49
C GLU A 487 -31.95 -14.09 -24.86
N GLY A 488 -30.62 -14.12 -24.75
CA GLY A 488 -29.91 -15.16 -24.03
C GLY A 488 -30.30 -15.27 -22.56
N ILE A 489 -30.53 -14.13 -21.87
CA ILE A 489 -31.03 -14.12 -20.49
C ILE A 489 -32.42 -14.79 -20.44
N LYS A 490 -33.33 -14.43 -21.35
CA LYS A 490 -34.66 -15.04 -21.42
C LYS A 490 -34.60 -16.55 -21.67
N SER A 491 -33.73 -16.99 -22.58
CA SER A 491 -33.49 -18.42 -22.87
C SER A 491 -32.96 -19.17 -21.65
N VAL A 492 -32.02 -18.58 -20.90
CA VAL A 492 -31.51 -19.15 -19.64
C VAL A 492 -32.62 -19.27 -18.60
N MET A 493 -33.45 -18.24 -18.43
CA MET A 493 -34.57 -18.26 -17.48
C MET A 493 -35.58 -19.36 -17.82
N GLN A 494 -35.90 -19.55 -19.10
CA GLN A 494 -36.77 -20.65 -19.56
C GLN A 494 -36.14 -22.01 -19.25
N ARG A 495 -34.84 -22.19 -19.54
CA ARG A 495 -34.11 -23.44 -19.32
C ARG A 495 -34.00 -23.85 -17.85
N ILE A 496 -33.94 -22.88 -16.94
CA ILE A 496 -33.87 -23.09 -15.48
C ILE A 496 -35.26 -23.44 -14.88
N GLY A 497 -36.33 -23.39 -15.68
CA GLY A 497 -37.69 -23.63 -15.20
C GLY A 497 -38.32 -22.40 -14.54
N SER A 498 -37.93 -21.21 -15.01
CA SER A 498 -38.41 -19.91 -14.52
C SER A 498 -39.04 -19.05 -15.64
N PRO A 499 -40.06 -19.56 -16.35
CA PRO A 499 -40.70 -18.83 -17.45
C PRO A 499 -41.56 -17.66 -16.93
N LYS A 500 -41.91 -16.75 -17.85
CA LYS A 500 -42.82 -15.62 -17.61
C LYS A 500 -44.21 -16.10 -17.20
N GLY A 501 -44.83 -15.47 -16.19
CA GLY A 501 -46.26 -15.69 -15.86
C GLY A 501 -46.59 -16.38 -14.52
N GLY A 502 -45.63 -16.53 -13.61
CA GLY A 502 -45.88 -17.01 -12.23
C GLY A 502 -46.01 -18.53 -12.12
N GLY A 503 -45.02 -19.19 -11.51
CA GLY A 503 -44.98 -20.65 -11.31
C GLY A 503 -43.58 -21.26 -11.33
N GLY A 504 -42.56 -20.49 -11.75
CA GLY A 504 -41.17 -20.93 -11.80
C GLY A 504 -40.33 -20.55 -10.57
N ARG A 505 -39.13 -21.13 -10.44
CA ARG A 505 -38.23 -20.88 -9.29
C ARG A 505 -37.71 -19.42 -9.30
N PRO A 506 -37.61 -18.74 -8.14
CA PRO A 506 -36.94 -17.42 -8.09
C PRO A 506 -35.49 -17.53 -8.55
N VAL A 507 -35.02 -16.58 -9.36
CA VAL A 507 -33.63 -16.54 -9.86
C VAL A 507 -32.92 -15.32 -9.29
N PHE A 508 -31.75 -15.51 -8.68
CA PHE A 508 -30.88 -14.42 -8.25
C PHE A 508 -29.64 -14.35 -9.14
N TRP A 509 -29.65 -13.37 -10.05
CA TRP A 509 -28.61 -13.14 -11.03
C TRP A 509 -27.51 -12.22 -10.51
N HIS A 510 -26.27 -12.71 -10.53
CA HIS A 510 -25.07 -12.03 -10.04
C HIS A 510 -24.12 -11.68 -11.19
N ASN A 511 -24.01 -10.39 -11.51
CA ASN A 511 -23.01 -9.90 -12.45
C ASN A 511 -21.71 -9.53 -11.72
N MET A 512 -20.65 -10.27 -12.00
CA MET A 512 -19.38 -10.19 -11.28
C MET A 512 -18.37 -9.20 -11.89
N ARG A 513 -18.81 -8.31 -12.78
CA ARG A 513 -17.93 -7.43 -13.56
C ARG A 513 -17.69 -6.07 -12.91
N GLU A 514 -16.43 -5.66 -12.85
CA GLU A 514 -16.06 -4.28 -12.49
C GLU A 514 -16.02 -3.35 -13.70
N GLU A 515 -15.99 -3.89 -14.93
CA GLU A 515 -15.99 -3.10 -16.15
C GLU A 515 -17.41 -2.59 -16.48
N PRO A 516 -17.59 -1.34 -16.91
CA PRO A 516 -18.90 -0.85 -17.34
C PRO A 516 -19.34 -1.57 -18.62
N VAL A 517 -20.55 -2.11 -18.60
CA VAL A 517 -21.20 -2.81 -19.71
C VAL A 517 -22.43 -2.02 -20.15
N ILE A 518 -22.68 -1.96 -21.45
CA ILE A 518 -23.90 -1.39 -22.02
C ILE A 518 -24.51 -2.37 -23.01
N TYR A 519 -25.84 -2.45 -23.07
CA TYR A 519 -26.56 -3.22 -24.08
C TYR A 519 -27.01 -2.30 -25.20
N ILE A 520 -26.70 -2.65 -26.44
CA ILE A 520 -27.17 -1.98 -27.67
C ILE A 520 -27.82 -3.03 -28.53
N ASN A 521 -29.06 -2.82 -28.97
CA ASN A 521 -29.84 -3.78 -29.76
C ASN A 521 -29.91 -5.16 -29.07
N GLY A 522 -30.01 -5.18 -27.74
CA GLY A 522 -30.01 -6.41 -26.92
C GLY A 522 -28.67 -7.15 -26.83
N LYS A 523 -27.59 -6.64 -27.45
CA LYS A 523 -26.24 -7.22 -27.43
C LYS A 523 -25.33 -6.47 -26.45
N PRO A 524 -24.47 -7.15 -25.68
CA PRO A 524 -23.58 -6.50 -24.72
C PRO A 524 -22.31 -5.94 -25.37
N PHE A 525 -21.97 -4.71 -25.02
CA PHE A 525 -20.74 -4.00 -25.37
C PHE A 525 -20.00 -3.54 -24.11
N VAL A 526 -18.67 -3.51 -24.19
CA VAL A 526 -17.78 -3.09 -23.11
C VAL A 526 -16.86 -1.97 -23.60
N LEU A 527 -16.57 -1.04 -22.70
CA LEU A 527 -15.62 0.03 -22.96
C LEU A 527 -14.17 -0.51 -23.03
N ARG A 528 -13.38 0.02 -23.97
CA ARG A 528 -11.97 -0.32 -24.22
C ARG A 528 -11.16 0.92 -24.58
N GLU A 529 -9.83 0.82 -24.48
CA GLU A 529 -8.93 1.84 -25.03
C GLU A 529 -8.68 1.57 -26.52
N VAL A 530 -8.59 2.63 -27.33
CA VAL A 530 -8.23 2.55 -28.75
C VAL A 530 -6.89 1.84 -28.95
N GLU A 531 -5.91 2.10 -28.07
CA GLU A 531 -4.56 1.51 -28.16
C GLU A 531 -4.53 0.03 -27.77
N ARG A 532 -5.52 -0.46 -27.02
CA ARG A 532 -5.54 -1.81 -26.42
C ARG A 532 -6.95 -2.42 -26.47
N PRO A 533 -7.57 -2.57 -27.65
CA PRO A 533 -8.97 -3.01 -27.79
C PRO A 533 -9.21 -4.42 -27.27
N TYR A 534 -8.18 -5.27 -27.23
CA TYR A 534 -8.24 -6.65 -26.72
C TYR A 534 -8.08 -6.78 -25.19
N LYS A 535 -7.76 -5.69 -24.47
CA LYS A 535 -7.47 -5.76 -23.02
C LYS A 535 -8.55 -5.06 -22.20
N ASN A 536 -8.91 -5.67 -21.06
CA ASN A 536 -9.72 -5.02 -20.04
C ASN A 536 -8.99 -3.78 -19.50
N MET A 537 -9.73 -2.69 -19.34
CA MET A 537 -9.22 -1.50 -18.67
C MET A 537 -9.13 -1.77 -17.17
N LEU A 538 -8.00 -1.40 -16.58
CA LEU A 538 -7.60 -1.86 -15.25
C LEU A 538 -7.79 -0.80 -14.15
N GLU A 539 -8.35 0.35 -14.49
CA GLU A 539 -8.60 1.49 -13.60
C GLU A 539 -9.80 1.29 -12.67
N TYR A 540 -10.71 0.38 -12.99
CA TYR A 540 -11.89 0.08 -12.19
C TYR A 540 -11.58 -0.81 -10.98
N THR A 541 -10.33 -1.21 -10.79
CA THR A 541 -10.01 -2.16 -9.73
C THR A 541 -10.44 -1.63 -8.37
N GLY A 542 -11.40 -2.36 -7.81
CA GLY A 542 -11.89 -2.14 -6.48
C GLY A 542 -12.99 -1.09 -6.34
N ILE A 543 -13.54 -0.60 -7.45
CA ILE A 543 -14.75 0.21 -7.51
C ILE A 543 -15.93 -0.49 -6.82
N ASP A 544 -16.85 0.29 -6.24
CA ASP A 544 -18.07 -0.25 -5.65
C ASP A 544 -19.20 -0.44 -6.68
N CYS A 545 -20.26 -1.14 -6.28
CA CYS A 545 -21.42 -1.44 -7.13
C CYS A 545 -22.06 -0.16 -7.67
N GLU A 546 -22.40 0.77 -6.77
CA GLU A 546 -23.15 1.97 -7.13
C GLU A 546 -22.41 2.86 -8.11
N ARG A 547 -21.08 3.00 -7.99
CA ARG A 547 -20.27 3.81 -8.91
C ARG A 547 -20.15 3.17 -10.29
N VAL A 548 -20.05 1.85 -10.38
CA VAL A 548 -20.07 1.16 -11.68
C VAL A 548 -21.41 1.43 -12.36
N GLU A 549 -22.52 1.28 -11.65
CA GLU A 549 -23.86 1.52 -12.22
C GLU A 549 -24.05 2.99 -12.63
N ARG A 550 -23.56 3.96 -11.83
CA ARG A 550 -23.56 5.39 -12.21
C ARG A 550 -22.67 5.67 -13.41
N MET A 551 -21.54 4.98 -13.55
CA MET A 551 -20.69 5.07 -14.74
C MET A 551 -21.36 4.47 -15.98
N GLU A 552 -22.08 3.35 -15.85
CA GLU A 552 -22.88 2.75 -16.92
C GLU A 552 -24.01 3.70 -17.37
N ALA A 553 -24.65 4.40 -16.44
CA ALA A 553 -25.65 5.42 -16.76
C ALA A 553 -25.05 6.61 -17.54
N ARG A 554 -23.88 7.13 -17.11
CA ARG A 554 -23.18 8.19 -17.85
C ARG A 554 -22.70 7.73 -19.24
N LEU A 555 -22.25 6.47 -19.35
CA LEU A 555 -21.89 5.87 -20.63
C LEU A 555 -23.08 5.81 -21.59
N LYS A 556 -24.28 5.45 -21.09
CA LYS A 556 -25.52 5.49 -21.88
C LYS A 556 -25.80 6.90 -22.39
N GLU A 557 -25.69 7.92 -21.54
CA GLU A 557 -25.89 9.31 -21.96
C GLU A 557 -24.88 9.75 -23.04
N ASP A 558 -23.60 9.39 -22.89
CA ASP A 558 -22.58 9.72 -23.88
C ASP A 558 -22.88 9.09 -25.25
N ILE A 559 -23.33 7.83 -25.25
CA ILE A 559 -23.73 7.11 -26.49
C ILE A 559 -24.89 7.82 -27.17
N LEU A 560 -25.93 8.19 -26.41
CA LEU A 560 -27.09 8.89 -26.97
C LEU A 560 -26.71 10.26 -27.53
N LYS A 561 -25.89 11.04 -26.82
CA LYS A 561 -25.40 12.34 -27.28
C LYS A 561 -24.50 12.23 -28.53
N GLU A 562 -23.65 11.20 -28.60
CA GLU A 562 -22.82 10.96 -29.79
C GLU A 562 -23.70 10.55 -30.98
N SER A 563 -24.72 9.71 -30.76
CA SER A 563 -25.60 9.25 -31.83
C SER A 563 -26.41 10.38 -32.48
N GLU A 564 -26.80 11.41 -31.71
CA GLU A 564 -27.46 12.60 -32.26
C GLU A 564 -26.60 13.33 -33.30
N ARG A 565 -25.25 13.27 -33.18
CA ARG A 565 -24.33 13.84 -34.18
C ARG A 565 -24.24 13.03 -35.47
N TYR A 566 -24.51 11.73 -35.40
CA TYR A 566 -24.40 10.79 -36.52
C TYR A 566 -25.76 10.20 -36.92
N GLY A 567 -26.83 11.00 -36.85
CA GLY A 567 -28.13 10.61 -37.39
C GLY A 567 -28.82 9.43 -36.68
N GLY A 568 -28.47 9.17 -35.42
CA GLY A 568 -28.99 8.04 -34.64
C GLY A 568 -28.11 6.80 -34.65
N ASP A 569 -26.90 6.86 -35.21
CA ASP A 569 -25.98 5.72 -35.25
C ASP A 569 -24.78 5.91 -34.32
N ILE A 570 -24.25 4.82 -33.78
CA ILE A 570 -23.03 4.79 -32.96
C ILE A 570 -22.02 3.81 -33.57
N MET A 571 -20.74 4.18 -33.56
CA MET A 571 -19.70 3.29 -34.06
C MET A 571 -19.16 2.37 -32.96
N VAL A 572 -19.18 1.07 -33.25
CA VAL A 572 -18.76 -0.02 -32.37
C VAL A 572 -17.72 -0.93 -33.06
N ILE A 573 -17.06 -1.77 -32.28
CA ILE A 573 -16.08 -2.74 -32.74
C ILE A 573 -16.60 -4.17 -32.54
N HIS A 574 -16.55 -4.98 -33.59
CA HIS A 574 -16.81 -6.42 -33.55
C HIS A 574 -15.52 -7.21 -33.78
N GLU A 575 -15.57 -8.51 -33.49
CA GLU A 575 -14.44 -9.43 -33.66
C GLU A 575 -14.85 -10.58 -34.58
N THR A 576 -14.05 -10.87 -35.60
CA THR A 576 -14.24 -11.98 -36.53
C THR A 576 -13.76 -13.31 -35.94
N GLU A 577 -14.06 -14.43 -36.61
CA GLU A 577 -13.63 -15.76 -36.18
C GLU A 577 -12.10 -15.89 -36.12
N ASP A 578 -11.39 -15.16 -36.98
CA ASP A 578 -9.92 -15.10 -37.01
C ASP A 578 -9.31 -14.23 -35.88
N GLY A 579 -10.13 -13.68 -34.98
CA GLY A 579 -9.70 -12.79 -33.90
C GLY A 579 -9.30 -11.39 -34.35
N LYS A 580 -9.68 -10.99 -35.58
CA LYS A 580 -9.48 -9.62 -36.08
C LYS A 580 -10.66 -8.74 -35.73
N ILE A 581 -10.41 -7.49 -35.38
CA ILE A 581 -11.47 -6.51 -35.11
C ILE A 581 -11.88 -5.75 -36.38
N PHE A 582 -13.14 -5.35 -36.45
CA PHE A 582 -13.67 -4.47 -37.49
C PHE A 582 -14.68 -3.48 -36.92
N ASP A 583 -14.78 -2.32 -37.54
CA ASP A 583 -15.67 -1.23 -37.13
C ASP A 583 -17.04 -1.38 -37.81
N ALA A 584 -18.12 -1.11 -37.07
CA ALA A 584 -19.48 -1.14 -37.58
C ALA A 584 -20.31 0.01 -36.98
N TRP A 585 -21.22 0.57 -37.78
CA TRP A 585 -22.22 1.50 -37.31
C TRP A 585 -23.47 0.72 -36.89
N GLU A 586 -23.92 0.96 -35.67
CA GLU A 586 -25.13 0.37 -35.10
C GLU A 586 -26.15 1.47 -34.82
N HIS A 587 -27.39 1.26 -35.27
CA HIS A 587 -28.47 2.19 -34.98
C HIS A 587 -28.85 2.14 -33.50
N VAL A 588 -29.01 3.31 -32.89
CA VAL A 588 -29.33 3.47 -31.46
C VAL A 588 -30.48 4.46 -31.25
N SER A 589 -31.32 4.13 -30.28
CA SER A 589 -32.36 5.00 -29.75
C SER A 589 -32.47 4.82 -28.23
N CYS A 590 -33.20 5.71 -27.57
CA CYS A 590 -33.29 5.74 -26.10
C CYS A 590 -33.76 4.41 -25.48
N ASP A 591 -34.68 3.71 -26.16
CA ASP A 591 -35.25 2.45 -25.69
C ASP A 591 -34.32 1.24 -25.89
N VAL A 592 -33.34 1.37 -26.78
CA VAL A 592 -32.54 0.25 -27.28
C VAL A 592 -31.13 0.22 -26.67
N VAL A 593 -30.69 1.35 -26.11
CA VAL A 593 -29.46 1.45 -25.29
C VAL A 593 -29.84 1.29 -23.82
N GLN A 594 -29.44 0.17 -23.20
CA GLN A 594 -29.83 -0.16 -21.82
C GLN A 594 -28.61 -0.50 -20.96
N THR A 595 -28.60 -0.04 -19.70
CA THR A 595 -27.65 -0.53 -18.71
C THR A 595 -28.04 -1.94 -18.25
N PRO A 596 -27.11 -2.75 -17.70
CA PRO A 596 -27.44 -4.04 -17.12
C PRO A 596 -28.57 -3.94 -16.08
N LEU A 597 -28.55 -2.92 -15.23
CA LEU A 597 -29.59 -2.69 -14.24
C LEU A 597 -30.96 -2.42 -14.90
N GLU A 598 -31.01 -1.62 -15.96
CA GLU A 598 -32.25 -1.36 -16.72
C GLU A 598 -32.78 -2.63 -17.40
N VAL A 599 -31.90 -3.46 -17.98
CA VAL A 599 -32.29 -4.75 -18.60
C VAL A 599 -32.98 -5.64 -17.57
N PHE A 600 -32.38 -5.85 -16.39
CA PHE A 600 -32.98 -6.73 -15.38
C PHE A 600 -34.24 -6.13 -14.75
N ARG A 601 -34.32 -4.80 -14.55
CA ARG A 601 -35.57 -4.14 -14.13
C ARG A 601 -36.69 -4.32 -15.15
N SER A 602 -36.38 -4.26 -16.45
CA SER A 602 -37.34 -4.53 -17.51
C SER A 602 -37.84 -5.98 -17.47
N LEU A 603 -36.94 -6.95 -17.23
CA LEU A 603 -37.32 -8.36 -17.10
C LEU A 603 -38.20 -8.60 -15.86
N GLU A 604 -37.88 -7.97 -14.73
CA GLU A 604 -38.73 -8.00 -13.53
C GLU A 604 -40.13 -7.43 -13.82
N ALA A 605 -40.21 -6.26 -14.47
CA ALA A 605 -41.47 -5.64 -14.88
C ALA A 605 -42.27 -6.49 -15.88
N ASP A 606 -41.57 -7.24 -16.75
CA ASP A 606 -42.15 -8.19 -17.69
C ASP A 606 -42.71 -9.47 -17.02
N GLY A 607 -42.56 -9.60 -15.69
CA GLY A 607 -43.10 -10.72 -14.92
C GLY A 607 -42.18 -11.94 -14.82
N PHE A 608 -40.87 -11.77 -15.08
CA PHE A 608 -39.87 -12.80 -14.78
C PHE A 608 -39.51 -12.77 -13.29
N PRO A 609 -39.41 -13.92 -12.61
CA PRO A 609 -39.04 -13.99 -11.20
C PRO A 609 -37.51 -13.89 -11.02
N VAL A 610 -36.92 -12.80 -11.47
CA VAL A 610 -35.48 -12.54 -11.39
C VAL A 610 -35.19 -11.43 -10.38
N LYS A 611 -34.06 -11.53 -9.68
CA LYS A 611 -33.48 -10.45 -8.89
C LYS A 611 -32.06 -10.23 -9.38
N TYR A 612 -31.64 -8.98 -9.56
CA TYR A 612 -30.30 -8.64 -10.01
C TYR A 612 -29.40 -8.12 -8.88
N ALA A 613 -28.13 -8.54 -8.88
CA ALA A 613 -27.08 -7.96 -8.07
C ALA A 613 -25.78 -7.78 -8.87
N ARG A 614 -25.16 -6.60 -8.75
CA ARG A 614 -23.83 -6.32 -9.27
C ARG A 614 -22.78 -6.48 -8.16
N VAL A 615 -21.77 -7.32 -8.41
CA VAL A 615 -20.66 -7.58 -7.48
C VAL A 615 -19.34 -7.36 -8.25
N PRO A 616 -18.79 -6.14 -8.27
CA PRO A 616 -17.66 -5.79 -9.15
C PRO A 616 -16.35 -6.43 -8.67
N ILE A 617 -15.96 -7.56 -9.28
CA ILE A 617 -14.70 -8.25 -8.98
C ILE A 617 -13.68 -7.99 -10.08
N THR A 618 -12.46 -7.67 -9.65
CA THR A 618 -11.32 -7.45 -10.54
C THR A 618 -10.94 -8.68 -11.32
N ASP A 619 -10.86 -8.51 -12.64
CA ASP A 619 -10.51 -9.59 -13.54
C ASP A 619 -9.10 -10.15 -13.26
N GLY A 620 -8.99 -11.47 -13.24
CA GLY A 620 -7.75 -12.18 -12.94
C GLY A 620 -7.29 -12.15 -11.47
N LYS A 621 -7.93 -11.39 -10.56
CA LYS A 621 -7.57 -11.33 -9.15
C LYS A 621 -8.47 -12.19 -8.27
N ALA A 622 -8.15 -12.27 -6.98
CA ALA A 622 -9.03 -12.85 -5.97
C ALA A 622 -10.05 -11.83 -5.45
N PRO A 623 -11.28 -12.25 -5.08
CA PRO A 623 -12.27 -11.36 -4.45
C PRO A 623 -11.74 -10.68 -3.19
N LYS A 624 -12.15 -9.45 -2.93
CA LYS A 624 -11.94 -8.76 -1.65
C LYS A 624 -12.81 -9.41 -0.57
N SER A 625 -12.43 -9.23 0.70
CA SER A 625 -13.21 -9.78 1.82
C SER A 625 -14.66 -9.25 1.86
N SER A 626 -14.88 -8.00 1.46
CA SER A 626 -16.23 -7.42 1.30
C SER A 626 -17.07 -8.09 0.22
N ASP A 627 -16.43 -8.64 -0.82
CA ASP A 627 -17.13 -9.29 -1.93
C ASP A 627 -17.65 -10.66 -1.46
N PHE A 628 -16.88 -11.38 -0.64
CA PHE A 628 -17.32 -12.59 0.04
C PHE A 628 -18.51 -12.32 0.96
N ASP A 629 -18.47 -11.22 1.74
CA ASP A 629 -19.57 -10.82 2.62
C ASP A 629 -20.85 -10.57 1.83
N THR A 630 -20.74 -9.80 0.74
CA THR A 630 -21.88 -9.46 -0.13
C THR A 630 -22.49 -10.73 -0.75
N LEU A 631 -21.66 -11.62 -1.28
CA LEU A 631 -22.12 -12.89 -1.85
C LEU A 631 -22.76 -13.81 -0.80
N ALA A 632 -22.15 -13.94 0.38
CA ALA A 632 -22.71 -14.74 1.46
C ALA A 632 -24.05 -14.20 1.94
N LEU A 633 -24.20 -12.87 2.06
CA LEU A 633 -25.46 -12.22 2.43
C LEU A 633 -26.54 -12.42 1.36
N ASN A 634 -26.22 -12.22 0.08
CA ASN A 634 -27.17 -12.43 -1.03
C ASN A 634 -27.70 -13.87 -1.05
N ILE A 635 -26.85 -14.84 -0.77
CA ILE A 635 -27.21 -16.26 -0.83
C ILE A 635 -27.97 -16.72 0.42
N SER A 636 -27.54 -16.28 1.60
CA SER A 636 -28.17 -16.66 2.88
C SER A 636 -29.52 -15.97 3.13
N SER A 637 -29.74 -14.78 2.55
CA SER A 637 -31.02 -14.06 2.66
C SER A 637 -32.08 -14.49 1.63
N ALA A 638 -31.69 -15.28 0.63
CA ALA A 638 -32.61 -15.76 -0.41
C ALA A 638 -33.46 -16.95 0.07
N SER A 639 -34.61 -17.17 -0.56
CA SER A 639 -35.47 -18.32 -0.23
C SER A 639 -34.79 -19.65 -0.60
N LYS A 640 -35.20 -20.75 0.05
CA LYS A 640 -34.60 -22.08 -0.17
C LYS A 640 -34.64 -22.52 -1.64
N ASP A 641 -35.72 -22.19 -2.35
CA ASP A 641 -35.97 -22.56 -3.75
C ASP A 641 -35.29 -21.62 -4.77
N THR A 642 -34.55 -20.61 -4.31
CA THR A 642 -33.87 -19.65 -5.19
C THR A 642 -32.71 -20.32 -5.93
N VAL A 643 -32.66 -20.10 -7.25
CA VAL A 643 -31.56 -20.47 -8.14
C VAL A 643 -30.57 -19.32 -8.28
N PHE A 644 -29.27 -19.60 -8.25
CA PHE A 644 -28.23 -18.58 -8.37
C PHE A 644 -27.51 -18.66 -9.71
N VAL A 645 -27.45 -17.55 -10.45
CA VAL A 645 -26.72 -17.47 -11.73
C VAL A 645 -25.58 -16.47 -11.60
N PHE A 646 -24.37 -16.88 -12.00
CA PHE A 646 -23.19 -16.02 -11.97
C PHE A 646 -22.66 -15.75 -13.37
N ASN A 647 -22.41 -14.48 -13.71
CA ASN A 647 -21.81 -14.11 -14.99
C ASN A 647 -20.60 -13.18 -14.86
N CYS A 648 -19.68 -13.33 -15.81
CA CYS A 648 -18.57 -12.41 -16.07
C CYS A 648 -18.33 -12.34 -17.58
N GLN A 649 -17.28 -11.68 -18.06
CA GLN A 649 -17.02 -11.54 -19.50
C GLN A 649 -17.08 -12.89 -20.25
N MET A 650 -16.24 -13.85 -19.89
CA MET A 650 -16.17 -15.16 -20.56
C MET A 650 -16.83 -16.30 -19.77
N GLY A 651 -17.38 -16.04 -18.59
CA GLY A 651 -17.95 -17.09 -17.73
C GLY A 651 -16.92 -18.00 -17.05
N ARG A 652 -15.61 -17.65 -17.10
CA ARG A 652 -14.48 -18.45 -16.59
C ARG A 652 -14.06 -18.03 -15.18
N GLY A 653 -13.02 -17.21 -15.02
CA GLY A 653 -12.37 -16.97 -13.71
C GLY A 653 -13.28 -16.42 -12.62
N ARG A 654 -13.90 -15.25 -12.84
CA ARG A 654 -14.79 -14.61 -11.85
C ARG A 654 -16.04 -15.45 -11.57
N THR A 655 -16.73 -15.88 -12.63
CA THR A 655 -17.89 -16.77 -12.55
C THR A 655 -17.61 -18.04 -11.77
N THR A 656 -16.55 -18.80 -12.10
CA THR A 656 -16.20 -20.02 -11.35
C THR A 656 -15.92 -19.72 -9.88
N THR A 657 -15.32 -18.57 -9.56
CA THR A 657 -15.11 -18.17 -8.18
C THR A 657 -16.44 -17.90 -7.46
N GLY A 658 -17.37 -17.21 -8.11
CA GLY A 658 -18.73 -16.98 -7.60
C GLY A 658 -19.52 -18.28 -7.38
N THR A 659 -19.45 -19.21 -8.33
CA THR A 659 -20.12 -20.52 -8.20
C THR A 659 -19.52 -21.33 -7.04
N VAL A 660 -18.19 -21.35 -6.87
CA VAL A 660 -17.53 -22.02 -5.73
C VAL A 660 -17.98 -21.42 -4.40
N ILE A 661 -18.00 -20.09 -4.28
CA ILE A 661 -18.48 -19.39 -3.08
C ILE A 661 -19.93 -19.77 -2.79
N ALA A 662 -20.78 -19.79 -3.81
CA ALA A 662 -22.19 -20.12 -3.64
C ALA A 662 -22.43 -21.56 -3.18
N CYS A 663 -21.70 -22.53 -3.75
CA CYS A 663 -21.77 -23.92 -3.33
C CYS A 663 -21.30 -24.09 -1.87
N LEU A 664 -20.26 -23.38 -1.43
CA LEU A 664 -19.79 -23.44 -0.03
C LEU A 664 -20.82 -22.88 0.94
N VAL A 665 -21.44 -21.75 0.60
CA VAL A 665 -22.49 -21.14 1.43
C VAL A 665 -23.73 -22.05 1.45
N LYS A 666 -24.09 -22.68 0.33
CA LYS A 666 -25.19 -23.66 0.28
C LYS A 666 -24.91 -24.91 1.12
N LEU A 667 -23.73 -25.51 0.99
CA LEU A 667 -23.32 -26.63 1.86
C LEU A 667 -23.43 -26.25 3.33
N ARG A 668 -23.03 -25.02 3.69
CA ARG A 668 -23.16 -24.53 5.06
C ARG A 668 -24.63 -24.39 5.49
N ILE A 669 -25.50 -23.84 4.64
CA ILE A 669 -26.94 -23.66 4.95
C ILE A 669 -27.64 -25.02 5.08
N ASP A 670 -27.30 -25.97 4.23
CA ASP A 670 -28.01 -27.25 4.12
C ASP A 670 -27.52 -28.29 5.14
N HIS A 671 -26.23 -28.29 5.51
CA HIS A 671 -25.62 -29.35 6.32
C HIS A 671 -25.06 -28.92 7.69
N GLY A 672 -25.11 -27.64 8.06
CA GLY A 672 -24.62 -27.22 9.38
C GLY A 672 -23.09 -27.07 9.44
N ARG A 673 -22.53 -27.22 10.65
CA ARG A 673 -21.08 -27.30 10.89
C ARG A 673 -20.66 -28.72 11.30
N PRO A 674 -19.44 -29.15 10.93
CA PRO A 674 -18.52 -28.51 9.98
C PRO A 674 -19.03 -28.66 8.53
N ILE A 675 -18.49 -27.89 7.58
CA ILE A 675 -18.84 -28.06 6.16
C ILE A 675 -18.36 -29.45 5.72
N ARG A 676 -19.31 -30.37 5.51
CA ARG A 676 -19.04 -31.72 5.01
C ARG A 676 -19.82 -31.96 3.73
N ILE A 677 -19.22 -32.72 2.84
CA ILE A 677 -19.90 -33.25 1.66
C ILE A 677 -20.37 -34.66 2.04
N LEU A 678 -21.68 -34.91 1.94
CA LEU A 678 -22.18 -36.29 1.90
C LEU A 678 -21.70 -36.90 0.58
N LEU A 679 -20.78 -37.87 0.67
CA LEU A 679 -20.51 -38.80 -0.40
C LEU A 679 -21.69 -39.75 -0.46
N ASP A 680 -22.56 -39.63 -1.47
CA ASP A 680 -23.44 -40.72 -1.88
C ASP A 680 -23.40 -40.90 -3.39
N ASP A 681 -23.24 -42.17 -3.76
CA ASP A 681 -23.38 -42.85 -5.06
C ASP A 681 -22.66 -42.28 -6.28
N MET A 682 -21.33 -42.44 -6.32
CA MET A 682 -20.66 -42.72 -7.60
C MET A 682 -20.64 -44.23 -7.81
N ALA A 683 -21.51 -44.68 -8.72
CA ALA A 683 -21.57 -46.04 -9.23
C ALA A 683 -20.17 -46.57 -9.55
N CYS A 684 -19.86 -47.71 -8.92
CA CYS A 684 -18.78 -48.59 -9.32
C CYS A 684 -19.02 -48.99 -10.77
N GLY A 685 -18.31 -48.34 -11.70
CA GLY A 685 -18.29 -48.74 -13.10
C GLY A 685 -17.31 -49.87 -13.26
N ASP A 686 -17.84 -51.08 -13.42
CA ASP A 686 -17.12 -52.30 -13.77
C ASP A 686 -16.11 -52.05 -14.90
N SER A 687 -14.86 -52.40 -14.63
CA SER A 687 -13.92 -52.81 -15.67
C SER A 687 -13.21 -54.08 -15.21
N ASP A 688 -13.98 -55.16 -15.10
CA ASP A 688 -13.48 -56.53 -15.14
C ASP A 688 -13.04 -56.83 -16.57
N ASN A 689 -11.73 -56.86 -16.80
CA ASN A 689 -11.05 -57.80 -17.69
C ASN A 689 -9.53 -57.54 -17.69
N CYS A 690 -8.78 -58.39 -16.99
CA CYS A 690 -7.60 -59.10 -17.53
C CYS A 690 -6.97 -59.99 -16.45
N THR A 691 -7.34 -61.26 -16.54
CA THR A 691 -6.60 -62.51 -16.30
C THR A 691 -5.29 -62.50 -15.49
N SER A 692 -5.31 -63.33 -14.44
CA SER A 692 -4.19 -63.80 -13.62
C SER A 692 -3.05 -64.44 -14.41
N SER A 693 -1.82 -63.99 -14.18
CA SER A 693 -0.62 -64.83 -14.14
C SER A 693 0.31 -64.30 -13.06
N GLY A 694 0.55 -65.11 -12.02
CA GLY A 694 1.46 -64.76 -10.93
C GLY A 694 2.92 -64.82 -11.37
N ASP A 695 3.71 -63.87 -10.89
CA ASP A 695 5.12 -64.08 -10.61
C ASP A 695 5.56 -63.13 -9.48
N GLU A 696 6.29 -63.69 -8.52
CA GLU A 696 6.82 -62.95 -7.38
C GLU A 696 7.97 -62.04 -7.82
N GLY A 697 7.80 -60.73 -7.59
CA GLY A 697 8.89 -59.78 -7.73
C GLY A 697 8.47 -58.43 -7.20
N LYS A 698 8.84 -58.10 -5.96
CA LYS A 698 8.70 -56.74 -5.41
C LYS A 698 9.50 -55.76 -6.29
N PRO A 699 8.87 -54.79 -6.98
CA PRO A 699 9.61 -53.68 -7.54
C PRO A 699 9.73 -52.62 -6.44
N ARG A 700 10.96 -52.19 -6.14
CA ARG A 700 11.22 -50.96 -5.40
C ARG A 700 10.54 -49.79 -6.15
N VAL A 701 9.48 -49.24 -5.59
CA VAL A 701 8.83 -48.03 -6.11
C VAL A 701 9.65 -46.83 -5.65
N HIS A 702 10.66 -46.43 -6.43
CA HIS A 702 11.00 -45.01 -6.52
C HIS A 702 9.93 -44.36 -7.40
N SER A 703 8.80 -43.97 -6.80
CA SER A 703 7.85 -43.10 -7.50
C SER A 703 8.50 -41.72 -7.61
N ASN A 704 8.83 -41.29 -8.83
CA ASN A 704 9.07 -39.89 -9.14
C ASN A 704 7.81 -39.10 -8.74
N HIS A 705 7.78 -38.54 -7.53
CA HIS A 705 6.67 -37.72 -7.05
C HIS A 705 6.62 -36.44 -7.90
N SER A 706 5.65 -36.35 -8.81
CA SER A 706 5.40 -35.11 -9.55
C SER A 706 4.85 -34.06 -8.59
N PHE A 707 5.44 -32.87 -8.54
CA PHE A 707 5.00 -31.80 -7.65
C PHE A 707 3.54 -31.38 -7.94
N GLY A 708 2.65 -31.58 -6.96
CA GLY A 708 1.24 -31.25 -6.96
C GLY A 708 0.88 -30.05 -6.08
N ILE A 709 -0.42 -29.74 -5.98
CA ILE A 709 -0.92 -28.59 -5.21
C ILE A 709 -0.60 -28.73 -3.72
N ASN A 710 -0.52 -29.97 -3.24
CA ASN A 710 -0.16 -30.33 -1.87
C ASN A 710 1.34 -30.18 -1.60
N ASP A 711 2.18 -29.76 -2.54
CA ASP A 711 3.59 -29.50 -2.25
C ASP A 711 3.85 -28.01 -1.95
N ILE A 712 2.83 -27.15 -2.08
CA ILE A 712 2.94 -25.73 -1.72
C ILE A 712 2.75 -25.56 -0.21
N LEU A 713 3.86 -25.43 0.51
CA LEU A 713 3.90 -25.35 1.98
C LEU A 713 2.99 -24.28 2.60
N LEU A 714 2.81 -23.15 1.91
CA LEU A 714 1.91 -22.09 2.38
C LEU A 714 0.48 -22.59 2.60
N LEU A 715 0.02 -23.53 1.77
CA LEU A 715 -1.32 -24.10 1.87
C LEU A 715 -1.47 -24.99 3.11
N TRP A 716 -0.41 -25.70 3.51
CA TRP A 716 -0.39 -26.45 4.78
C TRP A 716 -0.44 -25.52 5.97
N LYS A 717 0.33 -24.42 5.93
CA LYS A 717 0.37 -23.43 7.01
C LYS A 717 -1.02 -22.85 7.29
N ILE A 718 -1.74 -22.41 6.26
CA ILE A 718 -3.10 -21.87 6.45
C ILE A 718 -4.11 -22.97 6.84
N THR A 719 -3.99 -24.18 6.30
CA THR A 719 -4.90 -25.29 6.64
C THR A 719 -4.74 -25.68 8.12
N ARG A 720 -3.50 -25.77 8.62
CA ARG A 720 -3.21 -26.08 10.02
C ARG A 720 -3.49 -24.93 10.99
N PHE A 721 -3.65 -23.71 10.50
CA PHE A 721 -3.95 -22.55 11.32
C PHE A 721 -5.41 -22.53 11.82
N PHE A 722 -6.36 -23.16 11.12
CA PHE A 722 -7.78 -23.18 11.52
C PHE A 722 -8.21 -24.54 12.07
N ASP A 723 -8.92 -24.60 13.19
CA ASP A 723 -9.36 -25.86 13.84
C ASP A 723 -9.90 -26.89 12.84
N ASN A 724 -10.94 -26.54 12.08
CA ASN A 724 -11.56 -27.38 11.03
C ASN A 724 -10.91 -27.21 9.64
N GLY A 725 -9.66 -26.77 9.56
CA GLY A 725 -9.05 -26.32 8.31
C GLY A 725 -8.85 -27.43 7.28
N VAL A 726 -8.58 -28.66 7.72
CA VAL A 726 -8.41 -29.83 6.83
C VAL A 726 -9.74 -30.18 6.19
N GLU A 727 -10.79 -30.36 6.99
CA GLU A 727 -12.15 -30.68 6.53
C GLU A 727 -12.71 -29.57 5.62
N CYS A 728 -12.49 -28.30 5.99
CA CYS A 728 -12.91 -27.16 5.19
C CYS A 728 -12.18 -27.12 3.84
N ARG A 729 -10.89 -27.47 3.81
CA ARG A 729 -10.09 -27.54 2.58
C ARG A 729 -10.53 -28.71 1.70
N GLU A 730 -10.84 -29.87 2.26
CA GLU A 730 -11.36 -31.02 1.52
C GLU A 730 -12.72 -30.70 0.88
N ALA A 731 -13.63 -30.10 1.64
CA ALA A 731 -14.91 -29.65 1.13
C ALA A 731 -14.74 -28.60 0.00
N LEU A 732 -13.82 -27.64 0.18
CA LEU A 732 -13.47 -26.68 -0.85
C LEU A 732 -12.93 -27.33 -2.12
N ASP A 733 -12.01 -28.28 -1.99
CA ASP A 733 -11.38 -28.95 -3.13
C ASP A 733 -12.40 -29.72 -3.96
N ALA A 734 -13.31 -30.45 -3.30
CA ALA A 734 -14.40 -31.15 -3.96
C ALA A 734 -15.39 -30.19 -4.65
N VAL A 735 -15.69 -29.03 -4.04
CA VAL A 735 -16.50 -27.98 -4.70
C VAL A 735 -15.77 -27.39 -5.93
N ILE A 736 -14.46 -27.14 -5.83
CA ILE A 736 -13.65 -26.67 -6.96
C ILE A 736 -13.69 -27.69 -8.10
N ASP A 737 -13.64 -28.98 -7.78
CA ASP A 737 -13.68 -30.05 -8.78
C ASP A 737 -15.05 -30.13 -9.45
N ARG A 738 -16.15 -29.98 -8.71
CA ARG A 738 -17.51 -29.85 -9.29
C ARG A 738 -17.66 -28.60 -10.19
N CYS A 739 -16.92 -27.52 -9.90
CA CYS A 739 -16.94 -26.28 -10.69
C CYS A 739 -15.90 -26.26 -11.84
N SER A 740 -15.20 -27.36 -12.10
CA SER A 740 -13.99 -27.39 -12.94
C SER A 740 -14.22 -27.31 -14.46
N ALA A 741 -15.49 -27.38 -14.93
CA ALA A 741 -15.86 -27.48 -16.34
C ALA A 741 -15.19 -26.45 -17.28
N LEU A 742 -14.89 -25.24 -16.80
CA LEU A 742 -14.17 -24.21 -17.57
C LEU A 742 -12.77 -23.89 -17.05
N GLN A 743 -12.59 -24.03 -15.74
CA GLN A 743 -11.36 -23.66 -15.07
C GLN A 743 -11.33 -24.27 -13.68
N ASN A 744 -10.35 -25.13 -13.41
CA ASN A 744 -10.03 -25.58 -12.06
C ASN A 744 -8.96 -24.65 -11.47
N ILE A 745 -9.26 -24.02 -10.33
CA ILE A 745 -8.38 -23.04 -9.68
C ILE A 745 -7.04 -23.69 -9.28
N ARG A 746 -7.07 -24.93 -8.77
CA ARG A 746 -5.87 -25.67 -8.33
C ARG A 746 -4.98 -26.06 -9.50
N GLN A 747 -5.58 -26.55 -10.58
CA GLN A 747 -4.83 -26.89 -11.81
C GLN A 747 -4.20 -25.65 -12.46
N ALA A 748 -4.88 -24.49 -12.43
CA ALA A 748 -4.32 -23.24 -12.96
C ALA A 748 -3.02 -22.83 -12.24
N VAL A 749 -2.94 -22.99 -10.92
CA VAL A 749 -1.70 -22.73 -10.15
C VAL A 749 -0.54 -23.60 -10.67
N LEU A 750 -0.79 -24.90 -10.85
CA LEU A 750 0.22 -25.85 -11.33
C LEU A 750 0.65 -25.59 -12.78
N GLN A 751 -0.29 -25.19 -13.65
CA GLN A 751 -0.01 -24.81 -15.03
C GLN A 751 0.93 -23.60 -15.12
N TYR A 752 0.64 -22.52 -14.37
CA TYR A 752 1.51 -21.34 -14.34
C TYR A 752 2.86 -21.61 -13.70
N ARG A 753 2.94 -22.53 -12.73
CA ARG A 753 4.21 -23.04 -12.21
C ARG A 753 5.03 -23.77 -13.26
N LYS A 754 4.39 -24.63 -14.06
CA LYS A 754 5.07 -25.32 -15.16
C LYS A 754 5.63 -24.31 -16.17
N LEU A 755 4.83 -23.32 -16.58
CA LEU A 755 5.26 -22.24 -17.48
C LEU A 755 6.42 -21.40 -16.90
N PHE A 756 6.38 -21.08 -15.61
CA PHE A 756 7.44 -20.32 -14.94
C PHE A 756 8.80 -21.06 -14.90
N ASN A 757 8.78 -22.40 -14.82
CA ASN A 757 9.98 -23.23 -14.73
C ASN A 757 10.50 -23.73 -16.08
N GLN A 758 9.86 -23.38 -17.21
CA GLN A 758 10.34 -23.73 -18.53
C GLN A 758 11.55 -22.87 -18.92
N GLN A 759 12.68 -23.53 -19.22
CA GLN A 759 13.96 -22.86 -19.50
C GLN A 759 13.98 -22.03 -20.79
N HIS A 760 13.07 -22.30 -21.74
CA HIS A 760 13.01 -21.62 -23.04
C HIS A 760 12.03 -20.43 -23.10
N VAL A 761 11.44 -20.03 -21.97
CA VAL A 761 10.45 -18.94 -21.92
C VAL A 761 11.15 -17.59 -21.76
N GLU A 762 10.79 -16.63 -22.61
CA GLU A 762 11.25 -15.24 -22.55
C GLU A 762 11.11 -14.65 -21.12
N PRO A 763 12.09 -13.87 -20.59
CA PRO A 763 12.04 -13.34 -19.23
C PRO A 763 10.76 -12.55 -18.90
N ARG A 764 10.19 -11.86 -19.91
CA ARG A 764 8.91 -11.14 -19.78
C ARG A 764 7.73 -12.10 -19.58
N GLU A 765 7.66 -13.15 -20.37
CA GLU A 765 6.58 -14.16 -20.29
C GLU A 765 6.67 -14.95 -18.99
N ARG A 766 7.89 -15.28 -18.56
CA ARG A 766 8.15 -15.93 -17.26
C ARG A 766 7.63 -15.07 -16.09
N ARG A 767 7.86 -13.76 -16.14
CA ARG A 767 7.36 -12.80 -15.13
C ARG A 767 5.82 -12.72 -15.16
N VAL A 768 5.20 -12.72 -16.33
CA VAL A 768 3.74 -12.74 -16.47
C VAL A 768 3.14 -14.03 -15.92
N ALA A 769 3.75 -15.18 -16.22
CA ALA A 769 3.34 -16.49 -15.70
C ALA A 769 3.44 -16.52 -14.16
N LEU A 770 4.54 -16.02 -13.58
CA LEU A 770 4.72 -15.94 -12.13
C LEU A 770 3.62 -15.09 -11.47
N ASN A 771 3.35 -13.90 -12.03
CA ASN A 771 2.32 -13.01 -11.50
C ASN A 771 0.91 -13.63 -11.60
N ARG A 772 0.60 -14.29 -12.73
CA ARG A 772 -0.68 -15.00 -12.89
C ARG A 772 -0.81 -16.17 -11.93
N GLY A 773 0.24 -16.99 -11.78
CA GLY A 773 0.28 -18.08 -10.82
C GLY A 773 0.03 -17.60 -9.39
N ALA A 774 0.68 -16.51 -8.98
CA ALA A 774 0.49 -15.91 -7.66
C ALA A 774 -0.96 -15.44 -7.41
N GLU A 775 -1.64 -14.87 -8.41
CA GLU A 775 -3.04 -14.44 -8.28
C GLU A 775 -4.00 -15.64 -8.14
N TYR A 776 -3.77 -16.76 -8.83
CA TYR A 776 -4.55 -18.00 -8.62
C TYR A 776 -4.26 -18.62 -7.24
N LEU A 777 -3.01 -18.59 -6.78
CA LEU A 777 -2.64 -19.07 -5.46
C LEU A 777 -3.28 -18.22 -4.36
N GLU A 778 -3.28 -16.90 -4.49
CA GLU A 778 -3.98 -15.99 -3.57
C GLU A 778 -5.50 -16.27 -3.57
N ARG A 779 -6.10 -16.54 -4.73
CA ARG A 779 -7.52 -16.87 -4.83
C ARG A 779 -7.86 -18.15 -4.07
N TYR A 780 -7.07 -19.21 -4.27
CA TYR A 780 -7.26 -20.46 -3.54
C TYR A 780 -7.03 -20.28 -2.03
N PHE A 781 -5.98 -19.57 -1.64
CA PHE A 781 -5.68 -19.22 -0.24
C PHE A 781 -6.86 -18.51 0.45
N ARG A 782 -7.50 -17.53 -0.22
CA ARG A 782 -8.66 -16.82 0.32
C ARG A 782 -9.90 -17.70 0.42
N LEU A 783 -10.10 -18.62 -0.53
CA LEU A 783 -11.19 -19.59 -0.48
C LEU A 783 -11.05 -20.56 0.69
N ILE A 784 -9.81 -20.98 1.03
CA ILE A 784 -9.55 -21.78 2.23
C ILE A 784 -9.95 -20.99 3.49
N ALA A 785 -9.51 -19.74 3.61
CA ALA A 785 -9.88 -18.88 4.74
C ALA A 785 -11.41 -18.67 4.84
N PHE A 786 -12.09 -18.51 3.70
CA PHE A 786 -13.53 -18.34 3.65
C PHE A 786 -14.30 -19.61 4.03
N ALA A 787 -13.85 -20.79 3.57
CA ALA A 787 -14.42 -22.07 3.99
C ALA A 787 -14.28 -22.27 5.50
N ALA A 788 -13.10 -21.94 6.07
CA ALA A 788 -12.88 -21.97 7.51
C ALA A 788 -13.81 -21.00 8.27
N TYR A 789 -14.01 -19.78 7.76
CA TYR A 789 -14.96 -18.82 8.33
C TYR A 789 -16.39 -19.37 8.37
N LEU A 790 -16.89 -19.92 7.27
CA LEU A 790 -18.22 -20.52 7.19
C LEU A 790 -18.36 -21.72 8.16
N GLY A 791 -17.28 -22.49 8.35
CA GLY A 791 -17.20 -23.60 9.30
C GLY A 791 -17.02 -23.19 10.78
N SER A 792 -16.81 -21.90 11.07
CA SER A 792 -16.54 -21.36 12.42
C SER A 792 -17.74 -20.65 13.03
N GLU A 793 -17.78 -20.54 14.38
CA GLU A 793 -18.82 -19.86 15.20
C GLU A 793 -19.25 -18.49 14.72
N ALA A 794 -18.33 -17.73 14.13
CA ALA A 794 -18.55 -16.39 13.60
C ALA A 794 -19.68 -16.26 12.56
N PHE A 795 -20.09 -17.36 11.91
CA PHE A 795 -21.18 -17.34 10.93
C PHE A 795 -22.60 -17.51 11.52
N ASP A 796 -22.77 -17.93 12.78
CA ASP A 796 -24.05 -18.50 13.31
C ASP A 796 -24.88 -17.62 14.25
N GLU A 797 -24.40 -16.47 14.70
CA GLU A 797 -25.12 -15.69 15.72
C GLU A 797 -26.44 -15.06 15.19
N GLN A 798 -27.52 -15.82 15.33
CA GLN A 798 -28.90 -15.34 15.44
C GLN A 798 -29.57 -16.05 16.62
N GLY A 799 -29.53 -15.43 17.80
CA GLY A 799 -30.22 -15.89 18.99
C GLY A 799 -30.41 -14.75 20.01
N GLN A 800 -31.57 -14.09 19.95
CA GLN A 800 -32.16 -13.20 20.96
C GLN A 800 -31.24 -12.19 21.66
N GLY A 801 -31.07 -11.01 21.05
CA GLY A 801 -30.49 -9.82 21.70
C GLY A 801 -29.40 -9.17 20.86
N GLN A 802 -29.83 -8.33 19.93
CA GLN A 802 -29.12 -7.21 19.29
C GLN A 802 -27.58 -7.10 19.50
N GLU A 803 -26.78 -7.99 18.91
CA GLU A 803 -25.39 -7.74 18.52
C GLU A 803 -25.08 -8.51 17.21
N CYS A 804 -24.25 -7.93 16.35
CA CYS A 804 -24.24 -8.11 14.89
C CYS A 804 -23.35 -9.27 14.41
N LYS A 805 -23.86 -10.14 13.51
CA LYS A 805 -23.09 -11.20 12.79
C LYS A 805 -21.70 -10.70 12.36
N ILE A 806 -20.64 -11.39 12.77
CA ILE A 806 -19.26 -11.04 12.38
C ILE A 806 -19.08 -11.33 10.89
N THR A 807 -18.82 -10.30 10.09
CA THR A 807 -18.53 -10.43 8.66
C THR A 807 -17.18 -11.15 8.43
N PHE A 808 -17.01 -11.83 7.29
CA PHE A 808 -15.73 -12.40 6.88
C PHE A 808 -14.63 -11.33 6.84
N LYS A 809 -14.96 -10.11 6.40
CA LYS A 809 -14.03 -8.99 6.48
C LYS A 809 -13.57 -8.74 7.91
N SER A 810 -14.49 -8.57 8.88
CA SER A 810 -14.14 -8.34 10.28
C SER A 810 -13.35 -9.51 10.87
N TRP A 811 -13.83 -10.73 10.64
CA TRP A 811 -13.21 -11.99 11.10
C TRP A 811 -11.77 -12.16 10.60
N LEU A 812 -11.50 -11.76 9.35
CA LEU A 812 -10.15 -11.81 8.77
C LEU A 812 -9.26 -10.65 9.23
N HIS A 813 -9.81 -9.50 9.64
CA HIS A 813 -9.03 -8.40 10.21
C HIS A 813 -8.52 -8.73 11.62
N GLN A 814 -9.28 -9.51 12.38
CA GLN A 814 -8.86 -10.03 13.69
C GLN A 814 -7.71 -11.07 13.60
N ARG A 815 -7.24 -11.41 12.41
CA ARG A 815 -6.22 -12.45 12.14
C ARG A 815 -5.08 -11.91 11.27
N PRO A 816 -4.20 -11.04 11.83
CA PRO A 816 -3.09 -10.44 11.09
C PRO A 816 -2.13 -11.47 10.46
N GLU A 817 -2.07 -12.68 11.01
CA GLU A 817 -1.24 -13.79 10.54
C GLU A 817 -1.65 -14.26 9.14
N VAL A 818 -2.97 -14.37 8.92
CA VAL A 818 -3.53 -14.74 7.61
C VAL A 818 -3.27 -13.62 6.60
N GLN A 819 -3.28 -12.35 7.04
CA GLN A 819 -2.89 -11.22 6.19
C GLN A 819 -1.40 -11.26 5.82
N ALA A 820 -0.52 -11.58 6.77
CA ALA A 820 0.91 -11.70 6.54
C ALA A 820 1.24 -12.84 5.56
N MET A 821 0.61 -14.01 5.74
CA MET A 821 0.70 -15.15 4.81
C MET A 821 0.26 -14.74 3.39
N LYS A 822 -0.86 -14.03 3.25
CA LYS A 822 -1.31 -13.47 1.96
C LYS A 822 -0.28 -12.50 1.36
N TRP A 823 0.30 -11.61 2.16
CA TRP A 823 1.32 -10.67 1.68
C TRP A 823 2.57 -11.39 1.17
N SER A 824 2.95 -12.52 1.77
CA SER A 824 4.09 -13.32 1.30
C SER A 824 3.93 -13.80 -0.15
N ILE A 825 2.70 -14.17 -0.57
CA ILE A 825 2.36 -14.54 -1.95
C ILE A 825 2.68 -13.41 -2.93
N ARG A 826 2.42 -12.15 -2.53
CA ARG A 826 2.60 -10.97 -3.37
C ARG A 826 4.02 -10.43 -3.40
N LEU A 827 4.71 -10.48 -2.26
CA LEU A 827 6.05 -9.90 -2.12
C LEU A 827 7.13 -10.80 -2.71
N ARG A 828 7.00 -12.13 -2.55
CA ARG A 828 7.99 -13.10 -3.04
C ARG A 828 7.32 -14.31 -3.69
N PRO A 829 6.54 -14.11 -4.78
CA PRO A 829 5.84 -15.21 -5.45
C PRO A 829 6.79 -16.32 -5.91
N GLY A 830 8.03 -15.98 -6.32
CA GLY A 830 9.03 -16.95 -6.78
C GLY A 830 9.25 -18.12 -5.81
N ARG A 831 9.17 -17.89 -4.49
CA ARG A 831 9.39 -18.93 -3.47
C ARG A 831 8.40 -20.10 -3.54
N PHE A 832 7.20 -19.87 -4.06
CA PHE A 832 6.16 -20.91 -4.17
C PHE A 832 6.18 -21.62 -5.52
N PHE A 833 6.88 -21.05 -6.50
CA PHE A 833 6.87 -21.50 -7.88
C PHE A 833 8.23 -22.08 -8.33
N SER A 834 9.34 -21.75 -7.66
CA SER A 834 10.67 -22.30 -7.94
C SER A 834 10.79 -23.80 -7.57
N VAL A 835 11.71 -24.49 -8.23
CA VAL A 835 12.10 -25.88 -7.91
C VAL A 835 13.01 -25.84 -6.66
N PRO A 836 12.88 -26.80 -5.70
CA PRO A 836 13.77 -26.89 -4.53
C PRO A 836 15.26 -26.93 -4.89
N GLU A 837 16.09 -26.40 -3.98
CA GLU A 837 17.54 -26.15 -4.10
C GLU A 837 18.42 -27.40 -4.24
N GLU A 838 17.87 -28.60 -4.18
CA GLU A 838 18.60 -29.88 -4.29
C GLU A 838 19.30 -30.08 -5.66
N LEU A 839 19.15 -29.14 -6.60
CA LEU A 839 19.80 -29.10 -7.92
C LEU A 839 20.87 -27.99 -8.07
N ARG A 840 21.22 -27.25 -7.00
CA ARG A 840 22.39 -26.32 -7.00
C ARG A 840 23.24 -26.52 -5.74
N ALA A 841 24.54 -26.65 -5.95
CA ALA A 841 25.53 -27.03 -4.92
C ALA A 841 25.63 -26.01 -3.77
N PRO A 842 25.99 -26.42 -2.53
CA PRO A 842 26.13 -25.52 -1.39
C PRO A 842 27.53 -24.89 -1.30
N GLN A 843 27.60 -23.59 -0.98
CA GLN A 843 28.80 -22.90 -0.48
C GLN A 843 28.66 -22.60 1.01
N GLU A 844 29.75 -22.81 1.73
CA GLU A 844 29.90 -22.77 3.19
C GLU A 844 29.98 -21.35 3.78
N SER A 845 29.51 -21.16 5.01
CA SER A 845 29.81 -19.98 5.84
C SER A 845 30.22 -20.42 7.26
N GLN A 846 31.42 -20.03 7.68
CA GLN A 846 31.97 -20.26 9.03
C GLN A 846 31.75 -19.04 9.94
N HIS A 847 31.28 -19.25 11.16
CA HIS A 847 31.41 -18.28 12.27
C HIS A 847 31.79 -19.00 13.57
N GLY A 848 32.75 -18.42 14.31
CA GLY A 848 33.27 -18.93 15.57
C GLY A 848 32.70 -18.20 16.80
N ASP A 849 32.59 -18.92 17.91
CA ASP A 849 32.06 -18.46 19.20
C ASP A 849 33.15 -17.90 20.13
N ALA A 850 32.81 -16.85 20.89
CA ALA A 850 33.48 -16.43 22.11
C ALA A 850 32.44 -16.08 23.18
N SER A 851 32.65 -16.54 24.42
CA SER A 851 31.69 -16.41 25.54
C SER A 851 32.21 -15.51 26.67
N TYR A 852 31.35 -14.60 27.15
CA TYR A 852 31.44 -13.94 28.46
C TYR A 852 30.03 -13.76 29.03
N THR A 853 29.84 -14.09 30.32
CA THR A 853 28.54 -14.07 31.03
C THR A 853 28.35 -12.79 31.84
N ASN A 854 27.12 -12.25 31.84
CA ASN A 854 26.67 -11.06 32.58
C ASN A 854 25.61 -11.47 33.64
N PRO A 855 25.54 -10.92 34.87
CA PRO A 855 24.84 -11.58 35.99
C PRO A 855 23.30 -11.43 36.08
N TRP A 856 22.63 -10.79 35.11
CA TRP A 856 21.21 -10.42 35.25
C TRP A 856 20.28 -10.87 34.10
N CYS A 857 20.84 -11.53 33.08
CA CYS A 857 20.10 -12.19 31.99
C CYS A 857 20.94 -13.36 31.49
N SER A 858 20.41 -14.57 31.56
CA SER A 858 21.04 -15.77 30.98
C SER A 858 20.39 -16.12 29.64
N THR A 859 21.20 -16.64 28.72
CA THR A 859 20.75 -17.23 27.45
C THR A 859 20.87 -18.74 27.58
N CYS A 860 19.81 -19.48 27.24
CA CYS A 860 19.86 -20.94 27.16
C CYS A 860 19.44 -21.41 25.75
N PHE A 861 20.07 -22.49 25.30
CA PHE A 861 19.74 -23.16 24.04
C PHE A 861 18.56 -24.11 24.27
N GLN A 862 17.43 -23.90 23.59
CA GLN A 862 16.38 -24.92 23.37
C GLN A 862 15.24 -24.34 22.52
N GLY A 863 14.60 -25.18 21.70
CA GLY A 863 13.35 -24.84 21.00
C GLY A 863 13.50 -23.97 19.74
N GLY A 864 13.01 -24.49 18.61
CA GLY A 864 12.79 -23.81 17.34
C GLY A 864 11.42 -23.15 17.26
N TRP A 865 10.97 -22.79 16.05
CA TRP A 865 9.74 -22.01 15.81
C TRP A 865 8.44 -22.68 16.23
N VAL A 866 8.32 -23.97 15.97
CA VAL A 866 7.23 -24.83 16.44
C VAL A 866 7.93 -26.02 17.06
N SER A 867 7.80 -26.14 18.38
CA SER A 867 8.53 -27.15 19.15
C SER A 867 7.56 -28.07 19.88
N CYS A 868 7.97 -29.32 20.02
CA CYS A 868 7.34 -30.29 20.92
C CYS A 868 8.44 -30.99 21.71
N VAL A 869 8.14 -31.42 22.93
CA VAL A 869 9.06 -32.20 23.75
C VAL A 869 8.62 -33.66 23.68
N LEU A 870 9.53 -34.51 23.20
CA LEU A 870 9.36 -35.96 23.07
C LEU A 870 10.41 -36.62 23.97
N HIS A 871 9.98 -37.38 24.98
CA HIS A 871 10.88 -38.00 25.99
C HIS A 871 11.85 -37.02 26.67
N GLY A 872 11.40 -35.79 26.93
CA GLY A 872 12.26 -34.75 27.52
C GLY A 872 13.22 -34.07 26.53
N ASN A 873 13.26 -34.49 25.26
CA ASN A 873 14.05 -33.84 24.22
C ASN A 873 13.21 -32.83 23.43
N SER A 874 13.72 -31.60 23.29
CA SER A 874 13.11 -30.56 22.45
C SER A 874 13.29 -30.92 20.97
N ASN A 875 12.18 -31.19 20.28
CA ASN A 875 12.13 -31.49 18.86
C ASN A 875 11.48 -30.33 18.09
N ASN A 876 12.01 -30.05 16.90
CA ASN A 876 11.57 -28.96 16.05
C ASN A 876 10.99 -29.49 14.74
N PHE A 877 9.88 -28.92 14.31
CA PHE A 877 9.33 -29.25 13.00
C PHE A 877 10.15 -28.55 11.91
N ARG A 878 10.65 -29.34 10.94
CA ARG A 878 11.53 -28.90 9.85
C ARG A 878 10.99 -29.38 8.50
N GLU A 879 11.35 -28.68 7.42
CA GLU A 879 10.96 -29.09 6.05
C GLU A 879 11.80 -30.28 5.59
N LEU A 880 11.17 -31.31 5.03
CA LEU A 880 11.87 -32.54 4.60
C LEU A 880 12.96 -32.26 3.55
N ASN A 881 12.71 -31.32 2.64
CA ASN A 881 13.61 -30.95 1.53
C ASN A 881 14.61 -29.84 1.94
N LYS A 882 14.51 -29.33 3.17
CA LYS A 882 15.40 -28.32 3.75
C LYS A 882 15.53 -28.53 5.27
N PRO A 883 16.06 -29.68 5.70
CA PRO A 883 15.99 -30.10 7.11
C PRO A 883 16.79 -29.19 8.06
N VAL A 884 17.77 -28.45 7.51
CA VAL A 884 18.62 -27.50 8.25
C VAL A 884 17.99 -26.11 8.36
N ASP A 885 17.14 -25.71 7.41
CA ASP A 885 16.47 -24.40 7.43
C ASP A 885 15.39 -24.35 8.50
N THR A 886 15.27 -23.23 9.21
CA THR A 886 14.16 -23.00 10.14
C THR A 886 12.90 -22.67 9.36
N LEU A 887 11.74 -23.12 9.85
CA LEU A 887 10.45 -22.80 9.25
C LEU A 887 10.17 -21.29 9.32
N LYS A 888 10.40 -20.59 8.21
CA LYS A 888 10.21 -19.13 8.10
C LYS A 888 8.71 -18.78 8.11
N HIS A 889 8.14 -18.46 9.27
CA HIS A 889 6.79 -17.91 9.41
C HIS A 889 6.89 -16.42 9.67
N VAL A 890 6.18 -15.60 8.90
CA VAL A 890 6.27 -14.14 8.99
C VAL A 890 4.93 -13.61 9.47
N GLY A 891 4.94 -12.84 10.57
CA GLY A 891 3.78 -12.13 11.09
C GLY A 891 2.81 -12.97 11.93
N ILE A 892 3.30 -13.99 12.64
CA ILE A 892 2.51 -14.84 13.54
C ILE A 892 2.68 -14.37 15.00
N THR A 893 1.61 -14.38 15.82
CA THR A 893 1.63 -14.02 17.25
C THR A 893 2.02 -15.21 18.14
N GLY A 894 2.42 -14.94 19.40
CA GLY A 894 2.80 -15.97 20.37
C GLY A 894 1.70 -17.02 20.61
N SER A 895 0.47 -16.56 20.84
CA SER A 895 -0.70 -17.42 21.06
C SER A 895 -1.00 -18.33 19.86
N VAL A 896 -0.78 -17.85 18.64
CA VAL A 896 -0.92 -18.69 17.44
C VAL A 896 0.18 -19.74 17.38
N VAL A 897 1.42 -19.41 17.75
CA VAL A 897 2.49 -20.43 17.81
C VAL A 897 2.13 -21.51 18.82
N GLU A 898 1.64 -21.14 20.01
CA GLU A 898 1.18 -22.08 21.03
C GLU A 898 0.03 -22.97 20.52
N HIS A 899 -0.94 -22.38 19.81
CA HIS A 899 -2.02 -23.13 19.17
C HIS A 899 -1.50 -24.11 18.11
N MET A 900 -0.53 -23.69 17.28
CA MET A 900 0.13 -24.57 16.31
C MET A 900 0.92 -25.70 16.98
N GLU A 901 1.57 -25.44 18.12
CA GLU A 901 2.28 -26.44 18.91
C GLU A 901 1.31 -27.44 19.56
N ALA A 902 0.16 -26.99 20.05
CA ALA A 902 -0.92 -27.84 20.56
C ALA A 902 -1.49 -28.75 19.47
N ARG A 903 -1.78 -28.19 18.29
CA ARG A 903 -2.23 -28.97 17.14
C ARG A 903 -1.17 -29.97 16.67
N LEU A 904 0.10 -29.57 16.66
CA LEU A 904 1.20 -30.47 16.32
C LEU A 904 1.26 -31.66 17.29
N LYS A 905 1.04 -31.42 18.59
CA LYS A 905 0.93 -32.49 19.58
C LYS A 905 -0.23 -33.44 19.26
N GLU A 906 -1.40 -32.93 18.89
CA GLU A 906 -2.55 -33.77 18.48
C GLU A 906 -2.25 -34.60 17.23
N ASP A 907 -1.62 -34.01 16.21
CA ASP A 907 -1.17 -34.70 15.00
C ASP A 907 -0.20 -35.85 15.34
N ILE A 908 0.79 -35.59 16.21
CA ILE A 908 1.77 -36.59 16.68
C ILE A 908 1.05 -37.72 17.44
N ILE A 909 0.12 -37.38 18.33
CA ILE A 909 -0.65 -38.39 19.10
C ILE A 909 -1.51 -39.24 18.16
N SER A 910 -2.14 -38.64 17.15
CA SER A 910 -2.90 -39.37 16.14
C SER A 910 -2.01 -40.31 15.35
N GLU A 911 -0.80 -39.87 14.97
CA GLU A 911 0.16 -40.69 14.23
C GLU A 911 0.68 -41.85 15.08
N ILE A 912 1.01 -41.61 16.35
CA ILE A 912 1.40 -42.64 17.33
C ILE A 912 0.33 -43.73 17.44
N LYS A 913 -0.95 -43.35 17.49
CA LYS A 913 -2.09 -44.28 17.55
C LYS A 913 -2.22 -45.11 16.27
N LYS A 914 -1.99 -44.51 15.09
CA LYS A 914 -2.05 -45.21 13.79
C LYS A 914 -0.86 -46.15 13.56
N CYS A 915 0.34 -45.72 13.97
CA CYS A 915 1.60 -46.42 13.71
C CYS A 915 2.05 -47.36 14.83
N GLY A 916 1.17 -47.64 15.81
CA GLY A 916 1.43 -48.59 16.89
C GLY A 916 2.58 -48.18 17.81
N GLY A 917 2.73 -46.88 18.08
CA GLY A 917 3.74 -46.36 18.99
C GLY A 917 5.09 -46.00 18.37
N ARG A 918 5.30 -46.18 17.05
CA ARG A 918 6.58 -45.89 16.38
C ARG A 918 6.49 -44.64 15.50
N MET A 919 7.44 -43.72 15.64
CA MET A 919 7.54 -42.50 14.84
C MET A 919 8.95 -42.32 14.28
N LEU A 920 9.06 -41.81 13.05
CA LEU A 920 10.34 -41.49 12.40
C LEU A 920 10.79 -40.08 12.79
N LEU A 921 11.92 -39.97 13.49
CA LEU A 921 12.57 -38.71 13.84
C LEU A 921 13.85 -38.51 13.05
N HIS A 922 14.36 -37.28 12.99
CA HIS A 922 15.58 -36.94 12.29
C HIS A 922 16.54 -36.22 13.23
N ARG A 923 17.83 -36.53 13.16
CA ARG A 923 18.89 -35.81 13.88
C ARG A 923 19.98 -35.33 12.92
N GLU A 924 20.60 -34.22 13.28
CA GLU A 924 21.74 -33.67 12.55
C GLU A 924 23.05 -34.23 13.14
N GLU A 925 23.86 -34.87 12.30
CA GLU A 925 25.19 -35.35 12.65
C GLU A 925 26.22 -34.49 11.91
N TYR A 926 26.94 -33.66 12.66
CA TYR A 926 28.03 -32.85 12.13
C TYR A 926 29.30 -33.70 12.00
N ASN A 927 29.88 -33.76 10.80
CA ASN A 927 31.17 -34.40 10.56
C ASN A 927 32.29 -33.34 10.62
N PRO A 928 33.08 -33.27 11.69
CA PRO A 928 34.12 -32.25 11.86
C PRO A 928 35.23 -32.35 10.80
N SER A 929 35.43 -33.55 10.25
CA SER A 929 36.46 -33.83 9.24
C SER A 929 36.12 -33.28 7.86
N LEU A 930 34.81 -33.16 7.54
CA LEU A 930 34.31 -32.73 6.23
C LEU A 930 33.64 -31.35 6.28
N ASN A 931 33.55 -30.71 7.46
CA ASN A 931 32.81 -29.47 7.67
C ASN A 931 31.36 -29.52 7.14
N GLN A 932 30.75 -30.72 7.15
CA GLN A 932 29.43 -31.01 6.57
C GLN A 932 28.50 -31.60 7.63
N ALA A 933 27.24 -31.15 7.63
CA ALA A 933 26.19 -31.68 8.47
C ALA A 933 25.29 -32.62 7.65
N ASN A 934 25.08 -33.84 8.16
CA ASN A 934 24.19 -34.84 7.54
C ASN A 934 22.96 -35.06 8.41
N VAL A 935 21.79 -35.21 7.80
CA VAL A 935 20.54 -35.46 8.51
C VAL A 935 20.19 -36.95 8.43
N VAL A 936 20.14 -37.62 9.58
CA VAL A 936 19.91 -39.06 9.68
C VAL A 936 18.54 -39.32 10.32
N GLY A 937 17.70 -40.09 9.63
CA GLY A 937 16.40 -40.54 10.14
C GLY A 937 16.54 -41.79 11.02
N TYR A 938 15.83 -41.84 12.15
CA TYR A 938 15.78 -42.98 13.05
C TYR A 938 14.37 -43.21 13.59
N TRP A 939 14.00 -44.47 13.80
CA TRP A 939 12.70 -44.83 14.37
C TRP A 939 12.78 -44.81 15.89
N GLU A 940 11.84 -44.12 16.54
CA GLU A 940 11.72 -44.05 17.99
C GLU A 940 10.34 -44.52 18.46
N ASN A 941 10.29 -45.22 19.60
CA ASN A 941 9.03 -45.62 20.23
C ASN A 941 8.55 -44.48 21.12
N ILE A 942 7.42 -43.85 20.78
CA ILE A 942 6.89 -42.68 21.49
C ILE A 942 5.53 -42.99 22.11
N PHE A 943 5.43 -42.76 23.41
CA PHE A 943 4.20 -42.89 24.17
C PHE A 943 3.48 -41.54 24.30
N VAL A 944 2.15 -41.57 24.44
CA VAL A 944 1.30 -40.36 24.44
C VAL A 944 1.64 -39.45 25.62
N GLU A 945 1.95 -40.02 26.77
CA GLU A 945 2.39 -39.33 27.99
C GLU A 945 3.70 -38.58 27.84
N ASN A 946 4.52 -38.92 26.85
CA ASN A 946 5.84 -38.34 26.61
C ASN A 946 5.83 -37.19 25.60
N VAL A 947 4.66 -36.81 25.07
CA VAL A 947 4.48 -35.70 24.11
C VAL A 947 3.93 -34.48 24.83
N LYS A 948 4.75 -33.46 25.01
CA LYS A 948 4.37 -32.20 25.66
C LYS A 948 4.62 -30.99 24.75
N THR A 949 3.79 -29.96 24.86
CA THR A 949 4.11 -28.63 24.29
C THR A 949 5.07 -27.87 25.22
N PRO A 950 5.81 -26.85 24.74
CA PRO A 950 6.59 -25.98 25.61
C PRO A 950 5.77 -25.42 26.77
N THR A 951 4.55 -24.93 26.52
CA THR A 951 3.65 -24.42 27.57
C THR A 951 3.32 -25.46 28.64
N GLU A 952 3.11 -26.73 28.26
CA GLU A 952 2.87 -27.82 29.21
C GLU A 952 4.12 -28.20 30.01
N VAL A 953 5.30 -28.10 29.40
CA VAL A 953 6.58 -28.35 30.10
C VAL A 953 6.79 -27.30 31.20
N TYR A 954 6.68 -26.02 30.87
CA TYR A 954 6.86 -24.95 31.86
C TYR A 954 5.72 -24.90 32.89
N SER A 955 4.48 -25.26 32.49
CA SER A 955 3.39 -25.41 33.46
C SER A 955 3.65 -26.58 34.43
N GLY A 956 4.17 -27.71 33.94
CA GLY A 956 4.58 -28.82 34.81
C GLY A 956 5.69 -28.44 35.77
N LEU A 957 6.70 -27.67 35.34
CA LEU A 957 7.71 -27.12 36.23
C LEU A 957 7.10 -26.23 37.32
N ARG A 958 6.10 -25.40 36.96
CA ARG A 958 5.39 -24.60 37.96
C ARG A 958 4.64 -25.48 38.97
N ASP A 959 4.00 -26.54 38.50
CA ASP A 959 3.28 -27.49 39.36
C ASP A 959 4.24 -28.29 40.28
N ASP A 960 5.48 -28.53 39.82
CA ASP A 960 6.57 -29.14 40.60
C ASP A 960 7.19 -28.17 41.64
N GLY A 961 6.66 -26.94 41.75
CA GLY A 961 7.05 -25.95 42.75
C GLY A 961 8.10 -24.92 42.31
N TYR A 962 8.44 -24.87 41.01
CA TYR A 962 9.33 -23.83 40.47
C TYR A 962 8.56 -22.52 40.19
N ASP A 963 9.05 -21.39 40.68
CA ASP A 963 8.44 -20.07 40.44
C ASP A 963 8.83 -19.54 39.04
N ILE A 964 8.13 -20.02 38.01
CA ILE A 964 8.41 -19.71 36.60
C ILE A 964 7.12 -19.32 35.87
N VAL A 965 7.17 -18.20 35.16
CA VAL A 965 6.13 -17.76 34.21
C VAL A 965 6.69 -17.89 32.79
N TYR A 966 5.93 -18.55 31.92
CA TYR A 966 6.32 -18.77 30.52
C TYR A 966 5.50 -17.91 29.56
N THR A 967 6.15 -17.34 28.56
CA THR A 967 5.48 -16.61 27.48
C THR A 967 6.20 -16.81 26.16
N ARG A 968 5.46 -17.11 25.08
CA ARG A 968 6.01 -17.34 23.74
C ARG A 968 6.02 -16.06 22.92
N ILE A 969 7.21 -15.62 22.45
CA ILE A 969 7.35 -14.47 21.55
C ILE A 969 8.11 -14.88 20.28
N PRO A 970 7.49 -14.82 19.08
CA PRO A 970 8.11 -15.29 17.85
C PRO A 970 9.05 -14.25 17.22
N LEU A 971 10.33 -14.29 17.58
CA LEU A 971 11.37 -13.41 17.02
C LEU A 971 12.37 -14.19 16.15
N THR A 972 12.65 -13.70 14.94
CA THR A 972 13.83 -14.13 14.15
C THR A 972 14.58 -13.01 13.50
N ARG A 973 15.82 -13.33 13.09
CA ARG A 973 16.69 -12.50 12.26
C ARG A 973 16.08 -12.22 10.88
N GLU A 974 15.37 -13.18 10.29
CA GLU A 974 14.77 -13.06 8.95
C GLU A 974 13.40 -12.38 8.97
N ARG A 975 12.72 -12.39 10.13
CA ARG A 975 11.46 -11.67 10.33
C ARG A 975 11.73 -10.17 10.43
N GLU A 976 10.90 -9.41 9.74
CA GLU A 976 10.88 -7.96 9.85
C GLU A 976 10.33 -7.54 11.22
N ALA A 977 11.10 -6.75 11.98
CA ALA A 977 10.70 -6.30 13.31
C ALA A 977 9.56 -5.27 13.22
N LEU A 978 8.56 -5.40 14.10
CA LEU A 978 7.38 -4.55 14.17
C LEU A 978 7.31 -3.82 15.52
N ALA A 979 6.58 -2.70 15.58
CA ALA A 979 6.32 -1.99 16.84
C ALA A 979 5.57 -2.88 17.86
N SER A 980 4.65 -3.72 17.37
CA SER A 980 3.91 -4.67 18.21
C SER A 980 4.80 -5.74 18.86
N ASP A 981 5.97 -6.02 18.28
CA ASP A 981 6.94 -6.94 18.91
C ASP A 981 7.54 -6.30 20.17
N VAL A 982 7.77 -4.99 20.15
CA VAL A 982 8.26 -4.24 21.30
C VAL A 982 7.20 -4.20 22.42
N ASP A 983 5.93 -3.99 22.07
CA ASP A 983 4.82 -4.08 23.02
C ASP A 983 4.73 -5.47 23.67
N ALA A 984 4.75 -6.52 22.85
CA ALA A 984 4.70 -7.90 23.34
C ALA A 984 5.85 -8.22 24.32
N ILE A 985 7.04 -7.67 24.10
CA ILE A 985 8.20 -7.90 24.99
C ILE A 985 8.12 -7.04 26.25
N GLN A 986 7.80 -5.74 26.14
CA GLN A 986 7.81 -4.83 27.30
C GLN A 986 6.75 -5.19 28.34
N TYR A 987 5.59 -5.69 27.91
CA TYR A 987 4.48 -6.05 28.79
C TYR A 987 4.62 -7.45 29.42
N CYS A 988 5.62 -8.24 29.03
CA CYS A 988 5.98 -9.48 29.73
C CYS A 988 6.69 -9.24 31.08
N MET A 989 7.03 -7.99 31.41
CA MET A 989 7.66 -7.71 32.70
C MET A 989 6.68 -7.83 33.86
N ASP A 990 7.00 -8.71 34.80
CA ASP A 990 6.40 -8.72 36.12
C ASP A 990 7.30 -7.97 37.10
N ASN A 991 6.74 -7.00 37.82
CA ASN A 991 7.47 -6.21 38.83
C ASN A 991 7.99 -7.07 39.99
N CYS A 992 7.48 -8.29 40.17
CA CYS A 992 7.89 -9.25 41.18
C CYS A 992 8.97 -10.24 40.70
N ALA A 993 9.28 -10.30 39.40
CA ALA A 993 10.25 -11.25 38.85
C ALA A 993 11.71 -10.87 39.15
N GLY A 994 12.48 -11.81 39.69
CA GLY A 994 13.91 -11.62 40.02
C GLY A 994 14.88 -11.83 38.85
N CYS A 995 14.47 -12.51 37.78
CA CYS A 995 15.30 -12.81 36.60
C CYS A 995 14.43 -12.99 35.35
N TYR A 996 14.95 -12.57 34.18
CA TYR A 996 14.34 -12.80 32.88
C TYR A 996 15.22 -13.73 32.05
N LEU A 997 14.70 -14.91 31.69
CA LEU A 997 15.41 -15.90 30.88
C LEU A 997 14.89 -15.87 29.44
N PHE A 998 15.78 -15.61 28.48
CA PHE A 998 15.44 -15.66 27.06
C PHE A 998 16.00 -16.94 26.44
N VAL A 999 15.10 -17.77 25.89
CA VAL A 999 15.44 -19.07 25.29
C VAL A 999 15.13 -19.02 23.80
N SER A 1000 16.11 -19.38 22.97
CA SER A 1000 15.92 -19.54 21.52
C SER A 1000 16.74 -20.71 20.97
N HIS A 1001 16.50 -21.06 19.70
CA HIS A 1001 17.20 -22.16 19.03
C HIS A 1001 18.72 -22.02 19.08
N THR A 1002 19.23 -20.81 18.81
CA THR A 1002 20.67 -20.54 18.74
C THR A 1002 21.17 -19.71 19.91
N GLY A 1003 20.31 -19.20 20.79
CA GLY A 1003 20.70 -18.23 21.83
C GLY A 1003 21.10 -16.85 21.30
N PHE A 1004 21.20 -16.65 19.98
CA PHE A 1004 21.69 -15.43 19.34
C PHE A 1004 20.62 -14.67 18.53
N GLY A 1005 20.88 -13.40 18.23
CA GLY A 1005 20.11 -12.60 17.27
C GLY A 1005 18.81 -12.03 17.84
N GLY A 1006 17.70 -12.75 17.71
CA GLY A 1006 16.38 -12.31 18.22
C GLY A 1006 16.37 -12.11 19.73
N VAL A 1007 17.21 -12.85 20.44
CA VAL A 1007 17.40 -12.75 21.90
C VAL A 1007 18.06 -11.43 22.30
N ALA A 1008 19.14 -11.01 21.62
CA ALA A 1008 19.79 -9.73 21.88
C ALA A 1008 18.82 -8.55 21.74
N TYR A 1009 17.93 -8.60 20.75
CA TYR A 1009 16.91 -7.58 20.54
C TYR A 1009 15.89 -7.53 21.70
N ALA A 1010 15.40 -8.69 22.16
CA ALA A 1010 14.47 -8.76 23.29
C ALA A 1010 15.12 -8.34 24.62
N MET A 1011 16.35 -8.78 24.87
CA MET A 1011 17.15 -8.35 26.02
C MET A 1011 17.33 -6.84 26.03
N ALA A 1012 17.67 -6.23 24.89
CA ALA A 1012 17.83 -4.79 24.78
C ALA A 1012 16.55 -4.02 25.17
N ILE A 1013 15.38 -4.50 24.73
CA ILE A 1013 14.07 -3.90 25.09
C ILE A 1013 13.85 -3.93 26.60
N ILE A 1014 14.05 -5.09 27.25
CA ILE A 1014 13.89 -5.20 28.71
C ILE A 1014 14.93 -4.36 29.46
N CYS A 1015 16.19 -4.34 29.03
CA CYS A 1015 17.22 -3.50 29.64
C CYS A 1015 16.86 -2.01 29.57
N LEU A 1016 16.38 -1.50 28.43
CA LEU A 1016 15.95 -0.11 28.28
C LEU A 1016 14.78 0.23 29.20
N ARG A 1017 13.85 -0.71 29.35
CA ARG A 1017 12.70 -0.56 30.24
C ARG A 1017 13.09 -0.57 31.72
N LEU A 1018 13.92 -1.51 32.16
CA LEU A 1018 14.44 -1.56 33.53
C LEU A 1018 15.28 -0.33 33.90
N GLN A 1019 16.05 0.22 32.94
CA GLN A 1019 16.74 1.49 33.11
C GLN A 1019 15.77 2.65 33.31
N SER A 1020 14.64 2.68 32.59
CA SER A 1020 13.63 3.74 32.75
C SER A 1020 12.90 3.69 34.10
N GLU A 1021 12.80 2.50 34.73
CA GLU A 1021 12.18 2.31 36.04
C GLU A 1021 13.17 2.50 37.22
N GLY A 1022 14.42 2.87 36.94
CA GLY A 1022 15.46 3.06 37.97
C GLY A 1022 15.96 1.77 38.63
N LYS A 1023 15.54 0.59 38.13
CA LYS A 1023 15.90 -0.74 38.65
C LYS A 1023 17.27 -1.23 38.17
N LEU A 1024 17.82 -0.59 37.14
CA LEU A 1024 19.18 -0.83 36.64
C LEU A 1024 20.01 0.44 36.81
N ALA A 1025 21.15 0.36 37.50
CA ALA A 1025 22.00 1.51 37.75
C ALA A 1025 22.42 2.20 36.44
N SER A 1026 22.19 3.51 36.34
CA SER A 1026 22.77 4.36 35.30
C SER A 1026 24.29 4.40 35.52
N LEU A 1027 25.06 3.87 34.58
CA LEU A 1027 26.51 3.98 34.65
C LEU A 1027 26.95 5.39 34.23
N PRO A 1028 28.07 5.91 34.79
CA PRO A 1028 28.61 7.19 34.37
C PRO A 1028 28.99 7.14 32.89
N LEU A 1029 28.69 8.20 32.15
CA LEU A 1029 29.30 8.46 30.84
C LEU A 1029 30.82 8.34 30.99
N THR A 1030 31.44 7.30 30.44
CA THR A 1030 32.84 7.38 30.06
C THR A 1030 32.90 8.37 28.90
N LYS A 1031 33.18 9.64 29.22
CA LYS A 1031 33.64 10.60 28.21
C LYS A 1031 34.90 10.00 27.61
N SER A 1032 34.80 9.36 26.45
CA SER A 1032 35.96 9.02 25.64
C SER A 1032 36.62 10.34 25.23
N GLY A 1033 37.67 10.71 25.95
CA GLY A 1033 38.53 11.83 25.60
C GLY A 1033 39.18 11.59 24.24
N ASN A 1034 39.34 12.68 23.51
CA ASN A 1034 39.98 12.81 22.19
C ASN A 1034 39.30 12.04 21.05
N GLN A 1035 38.35 12.69 20.38
CA GLN A 1035 37.91 12.32 19.04
C GLN A 1035 38.81 13.01 18.01
N ASP A 1036 39.94 12.38 17.69
CA ASP A 1036 40.61 12.59 16.42
C ASP A 1036 39.80 11.92 15.29
N LEU A 1037 40.07 12.33 14.04
CA LEU A 1037 39.37 11.98 12.79
C LEU A 1037 38.67 10.60 12.81
N LEU A 1038 37.35 10.57 12.63
CA LEU A 1038 36.64 9.33 12.29
C LEU A 1038 36.58 9.22 10.76
N SER A 1039 37.20 8.18 10.19
CA SER A 1039 36.97 7.80 8.79
C SER A 1039 35.49 7.45 8.55
N SER A 1040 35.04 7.40 7.29
CA SER A 1040 33.66 6.97 6.97
C SER A 1040 33.31 5.61 7.59
N ASN A 1041 34.31 4.72 7.70
CA ASN A 1041 34.19 3.42 8.35
C ASN A 1041 33.96 3.52 9.86
N GLU A 1042 34.68 4.41 10.56
CA GLU A 1042 34.51 4.58 12.01
C GLU A 1042 33.17 5.25 12.39
N ALA A 1043 32.59 6.08 11.51
CA ALA A 1043 31.23 6.60 11.69
C ALA A 1043 30.17 5.50 11.57
N ARG A 1044 30.36 4.54 10.64
CA ARG A 1044 29.48 3.37 10.48
C ARG A 1044 29.57 2.43 11.69
N GLU A 1045 30.77 2.24 12.23
CA GLU A 1045 31.01 1.46 13.47
C GLU A 1045 30.28 2.08 14.68
N LYS A 1046 30.17 3.41 14.73
CA LYS A 1046 29.39 4.13 15.75
C LYS A 1046 27.88 4.17 15.48
N GLY A 1047 27.41 3.57 14.39
CA GLY A 1047 25.99 3.51 14.05
C GLY A 1047 25.41 4.84 13.54
N ASP A 1048 26.25 5.78 13.09
CA ASP A 1048 25.84 7.11 12.62
C ASP A 1048 25.38 7.07 11.14
N TYR A 1049 24.42 6.19 10.86
CA TYR A 1049 23.78 6.07 9.56
C TYR A 1049 22.86 7.27 9.28
N ARG A 1050 22.72 7.66 8.01
CA ARG A 1050 21.92 8.84 7.60
C ARG A 1050 20.49 8.82 8.16
N ASP A 1051 19.82 7.68 8.06
CA ASP A 1051 18.43 7.54 8.52
C ASP A 1051 18.33 7.57 10.05
N ILE A 1052 19.36 7.10 10.76
CA ILE A 1052 19.46 7.16 12.23
C ILE A 1052 19.71 8.60 12.70
N LEU A 1053 20.57 9.35 12.01
CA LEU A 1053 20.78 10.78 12.30
C LEU A 1053 19.52 11.61 12.02
N SER A 1054 18.75 11.24 11.00
CA SER A 1054 17.46 11.87 10.71
C SER A 1054 16.45 11.58 11.81
N LEU A 1055 16.42 10.34 12.31
CA LEU A 1055 15.60 9.93 13.45
C LEU A 1055 15.93 10.74 14.72
N THR A 1056 17.20 10.83 15.10
CA THR A 1056 17.59 11.49 16.36
C THR A 1056 17.23 12.98 16.39
N ARG A 1057 17.23 13.67 15.24
CA ARG A 1057 16.78 15.07 15.14
C ARG A 1057 15.28 15.22 15.39
N VAL A 1058 14.46 14.29 14.87
CA VAL A 1058 13.00 14.33 15.00
C VAL A 1058 12.55 13.92 16.42
N LEU A 1059 13.27 12.99 17.04
CA LEU A 1059 12.94 12.51 18.39
C LEU A 1059 13.25 13.57 19.46
N VAL A 1060 12.38 13.61 20.47
CA VAL A 1060 12.63 14.29 21.74
C VAL A 1060 13.64 13.41 22.51
N HIS A 1061 14.72 14.00 23.01
CA HIS A 1061 15.88 13.28 23.57
C HIS A 1061 16.51 12.25 22.61
N GLY A 1062 16.52 12.54 21.31
CA GLY A 1062 17.01 11.59 20.29
C GLY A 1062 18.47 11.17 20.47
N PRO A 1063 19.44 12.10 20.60
CA PRO A 1063 20.84 11.76 20.83
C PRO A 1063 21.06 10.93 22.11
N GLU A 1064 20.37 11.29 23.20
CA GLU A 1064 20.43 10.57 24.48
C GLU A 1064 19.83 9.17 24.33
N SER A 1065 18.70 9.05 23.62
CA SER A 1065 18.07 7.77 23.32
C SER A 1065 18.99 6.86 22.53
N LYS A 1066 19.70 7.39 21.52
CA LYS A 1066 20.71 6.64 20.76
C LYS A 1066 21.85 6.18 21.67
N SER A 1067 22.40 7.09 22.47
CA SER A 1067 23.52 6.77 23.37
C SER A 1067 23.15 5.68 24.38
N ASP A 1068 21.96 5.74 24.97
CA ASP A 1068 21.48 4.71 25.89
C ASP A 1068 21.32 3.35 25.21
N VAL A 1069 20.79 3.34 24.00
CA VAL A 1069 20.64 2.12 23.19
C VAL A 1069 22.00 1.54 22.83
N ASP A 1070 22.97 2.38 22.45
CA ASP A 1070 24.33 1.93 22.15
C ASP A 1070 24.97 1.24 23.37
N ILE A 1071 24.81 1.82 24.57
CA ILE A 1071 25.28 1.21 25.84
C ILE A 1071 24.58 -0.12 26.10
N VAL A 1072 23.27 -0.21 25.87
CA VAL A 1072 22.50 -1.44 26.09
C VAL A 1072 22.90 -2.53 25.09
N ILE A 1073 23.08 -2.20 23.82
CA ILE A 1073 23.55 -3.14 22.79
C ILE A 1073 24.92 -3.71 23.19
N GLU A 1074 25.83 -2.87 23.71
CA GLU A 1074 27.13 -3.32 24.20
C GLU A 1074 27.00 -4.31 25.37
N ARG A 1075 26.09 -4.05 26.32
CA ARG A 1075 25.81 -4.97 27.44
C ARG A 1075 25.21 -6.30 26.99
N CYS A 1076 24.49 -6.30 25.87
CA CYS A 1076 23.85 -7.48 25.29
C CYS A 1076 24.73 -8.20 24.25
N ALA A 1077 25.98 -7.76 24.04
CA ALA A 1077 26.85 -8.30 22.99
C ALA A 1077 27.06 -9.83 23.08
N GLY A 1078 27.00 -10.41 24.29
CA GLY A 1078 27.09 -11.86 24.49
C GLY A 1078 25.97 -12.68 23.85
N ALA A 1079 24.82 -12.06 23.53
CA ALA A 1079 23.71 -12.67 22.80
C ALA A 1079 23.66 -12.24 21.31
N GLY A 1080 24.66 -11.47 20.85
CA GLY A 1080 24.77 -10.90 19.51
C GLY A 1080 24.81 -9.38 19.49
N HIS A 1081 25.65 -8.80 18.61
CA HIS A 1081 25.85 -7.36 18.52
C HIS A 1081 25.18 -6.76 17.28
N LEU A 1082 24.07 -6.04 17.48
CA LEU A 1082 23.22 -5.56 16.39
C LEU A 1082 23.92 -4.54 15.47
N ARG A 1083 24.86 -3.73 15.99
CA ARG A 1083 25.62 -2.78 15.16
C ARG A 1083 26.64 -3.49 14.28
N ASP A 1084 27.23 -4.59 14.76
CA ASP A 1084 28.17 -5.40 13.97
C ASP A 1084 27.44 -6.13 12.84
N ASP A 1085 26.21 -6.59 13.09
CA ASP A 1085 25.33 -7.15 12.06
C ASP A 1085 25.10 -6.16 10.91
N ILE A 1086 24.78 -4.90 11.23
CA ILE A 1086 24.55 -3.85 10.20
C ILE A 1086 25.85 -3.58 9.43
N LEU A 1087 26.97 -3.47 10.14
CA LEU A 1087 28.29 -3.24 9.54
C LEU A 1087 28.73 -4.39 8.64
N PHE A 1088 28.47 -5.64 9.06
CA PHE A 1088 28.76 -6.84 8.29
C PHE A 1088 28.02 -6.84 6.96
N TYR A 1089 26.69 -6.69 6.98
CA TYR A 1089 25.90 -6.66 5.74
C TYR A 1089 26.26 -5.48 4.84
N SER A 1090 26.61 -4.34 5.43
CA SER A 1090 27.12 -3.20 4.69
C SER A 1090 28.42 -3.52 3.95
N LYS A 1091 29.39 -4.15 4.60
CA LYS A 1091 30.68 -4.53 3.98
C LYS A 1091 30.51 -5.63 2.93
N GLU A 1092 29.58 -6.58 3.14
CA GLU A 1092 29.30 -7.63 2.16
C GLU A 1092 28.63 -7.09 0.88
N LEU A 1093 27.80 -6.04 0.99
CA LEU A 1093 27.24 -5.35 -0.18
C LEU A 1093 28.31 -4.63 -1.01
N GLU A 1094 29.35 -4.09 -0.37
CA GLU A 1094 30.47 -3.42 -1.06
C GLU A 1094 31.35 -4.42 -1.83
N LYS A 1095 31.53 -5.63 -1.29
CA LYS A 1095 32.36 -6.70 -1.90
C LYS A 1095 31.70 -7.38 -3.09
N ASN A 1096 30.39 -7.59 -3.05
CA ASN A 1096 29.65 -8.33 -4.08
C ASN A 1096 29.14 -7.39 -5.20
N GLN A 1097 30.00 -7.08 -6.17
CA GLN A 1097 29.66 -6.29 -7.37
C GLN A 1097 29.43 -7.17 -8.63
N GLY A 1098 29.11 -8.46 -8.49
CA GLY A 1098 28.97 -9.41 -9.60
C GLY A 1098 27.61 -10.14 -9.68
N ASP A 1099 27.22 -10.46 -10.92
CA ASP A 1099 26.10 -11.22 -11.56
C ASP A 1099 25.01 -12.02 -10.77
N ASP A 1100 25.03 -12.12 -9.44
CA ASP A 1100 24.00 -12.81 -8.65
C ASP A 1100 23.05 -11.82 -7.93
N ASP A 1101 22.10 -11.29 -8.70
CA ASP A 1101 21.05 -10.36 -8.24
C ASP A 1101 20.26 -10.90 -7.03
N ASP A 1102 20.07 -12.22 -6.91
CA ASP A 1102 19.28 -12.85 -5.85
C ASP A 1102 20.04 -12.85 -4.51
N HIS A 1103 21.36 -13.09 -4.54
CA HIS A 1103 22.21 -13.03 -3.34
C HIS A 1103 22.39 -11.59 -2.85
N GLN A 1104 22.58 -10.63 -3.76
CA GLN A 1104 22.69 -9.21 -3.42
C GLN A 1104 21.39 -8.69 -2.77
N ALA A 1105 20.23 -9.07 -3.32
CA ALA A 1105 18.93 -8.74 -2.73
C ALA A 1105 18.75 -9.33 -1.32
N TYR A 1106 19.26 -10.53 -1.07
CA TYR A 1106 19.23 -11.15 0.26
C TYR A 1106 20.08 -10.41 1.29
N ILE A 1107 21.32 -10.05 0.95
CA ILE A 1107 22.22 -9.30 1.85
C ILE A 1107 21.60 -7.94 2.19
N MET A 1108 21.05 -7.23 1.18
CA MET A 1108 20.38 -5.95 1.37
C MET A 1108 19.16 -6.05 2.30
N ASP A 1109 18.32 -7.07 2.10
CA ASP A 1109 17.15 -7.35 2.94
C ASP A 1109 17.54 -7.61 4.41
N MET A 1110 18.59 -8.41 4.65
CA MET A 1110 19.05 -8.73 6.00
C MET A 1110 19.66 -7.51 6.71
N GLY A 1111 20.45 -6.72 6.00
CA GLY A 1111 20.99 -5.48 6.53
C GLY A 1111 19.89 -4.48 6.90
N ILE A 1112 18.90 -4.25 6.04
CA ILE A 1112 17.76 -3.35 6.33
C ILE A 1112 16.99 -3.82 7.57
N LYS A 1113 16.81 -5.13 7.75
CA LYS A 1113 16.16 -5.68 8.96
C LYS A 1113 16.96 -5.44 10.23
N ALA A 1114 18.28 -5.56 10.17
CA ALA A 1114 19.15 -5.24 11.31
C ALA A 1114 19.07 -3.74 11.65
N LEU A 1115 19.15 -2.87 10.63
CA LEU A 1115 19.02 -1.42 10.80
C LEU A 1115 17.64 -1.04 11.37
N ARG A 1116 16.56 -1.71 10.93
CA ARG A 1116 15.21 -1.48 11.47
C ARG A 1116 15.10 -1.84 12.95
N ARG A 1117 15.73 -2.93 13.41
CA ARG A 1117 15.76 -3.27 14.85
C ARG A 1117 16.43 -2.16 15.65
N TYR A 1118 17.56 -1.66 15.17
CA TYR A 1118 18.29 -0.58 15.84
C TYR A 1118 17.46 0.70 15.89
N PHE A 1119 16.82 1.06 14.77
CA PHE A 1119 15.87 2.16 14.67
C PHE A 1119 14.72 2.04 15.68
N LEU A 1120 14.10 0.86 15.82
CA LEU A 1120 13.02 0.61 16.78
C LEU A 1120 13.48 0.73 18.24
N LEU A 1121 14.70 0.30 18.60
CA LEU A 1121 15.23 0.46 19.97
C LEU A 1121 15.39 1.94 20.35
N ILE A 1122 15.91 2.76 19.45
CA ILE A 1122 16.08 4.21 19.67
C ILE A 1122 14.72 4.88 19.87
N MET A 1123 13.74 4.53 19.04
CA MET A 1123 12.37 5.03 19.19
C MET A 1123 11.74 4.57 20.51
N PHE A 1124 11.91 3.30 20.87
CA PHE A 1124 11.38 2.77 22.12
C PHE A 1124 11.96 3.50 23.33
N ARG A 1125 13.26 3.80 23.34
CA ARG A 1125 13.88 4.59 24.39
C ARG A 1125 13.32 6.01 24.48
N SER A 1126 13.12 6.68 23.34
CA SER A 1126 12.47 8.00 23.30
C SER A 1126 11.00 7.94 23.77
N TYR A 1127 10.28 6.88 23.44
CA TYR A 1127 8.94 6.62 23.96
C TYR A 1127 8.93 6.48 25.48
N LEU A 1128 9.88 5.76 26.07
CA LEU A 1128 10.02 5.65 27.53
C LEU A 1128 10.32 7.00 28.20
N TYR A 1129 11.13 7.86 27.57
CA TYR A 1129 11.34 9.22 28.04
C TYR A 1129 10.06 10.06 28.03
N CYS A 1130 9.22 9.88 27.00
CA CYS A 1130 7.96 10.62 26.88
C CYS A 1130 6.88 10.14 27.87
N THR A 1131 6.82 8.84 28.16
CA THR A 1131 5.76 8.22 28.98
C THR A 1131 6.10 8.07 30.47
N GLY A 1132 7.39 8.23 30.84
CA GLY A 1132 7.86 8.10 32.22
C GLY A 1132 7.44 9.23 33.17
N THR A 1133 6.90 10.35 32.66
CA THR A 1133 6.72 11.61 33.41
C THR A 1133 5.29 11.89 33.89
N SER A 1134 4.26 11.17 33.41
CA SER A 1134 2.86 11.39 33.82
C SER A 1134 2.12 10.07 34.11
N THR A 1135 1.21 10.06 35.08
CA THR A 1135 0.40 8.87 35.43
C THR A 1135 -0.69 8.54 34.42
N HIS A 1136 -1.06 9.49 33.55
CA HIS A 1136 -2.07 9.31 32.49
C HIS A 1136 -1.46 8.76 31.18
N ASP A 1137 -0.17 9.01 30.90
CA ASP A 1137 0.52 8.54 29.69
C ASP A 1137 1.07 7.10 29.79
N ARG A 1138 0.96 6.47 30.96
CA ARG A 1138 1.40 5.06 31.17
C ARG A 1138 0.51 4.02 30.47
N GLU A 1139 -0.65 4.41 29.96
CA GLU A 1139 -1.60 3.52 29.29
C GLU A 1139 -1.43 3.47 27.76
N MET A 1140 -0.62 4.34 27.14
CA MET A 1140 -0.45 4.35 25.68
C MET A 1140 0.59 3.33 25.22
N GLU A 1141 0.18 2.31 24.46
CA GLU A 1141 1.09 1.32 23.85
C GLU A 1141 2.10 1.97 22.87
N PHE A 1142 3.29 1.36 22.72
CA PHE A 1142 4.32 1.85 21.80
C PHE A 1142 3.84 1.85 20.34
N THR A 1143 3.05 0.85 19.94
CA THR A 1143 2.43 0.77 18.61
C THR A 1143 1.48 1.94 18.37
N SER A 1144 0.68 2.32 19.36
CA SER A 1144 -0.24 3.47 19.28
C SER A 1144 0.52 4.80 19.23
N TRP A 1145 1.60 4.93 20.00
CA TRP A 1145 2.49 6.08 19.96
C TRP A 1145 3.17 6.25 18.60
N MET A 1146 3.60 5.14 17.97
CA MET A 1146 4.15 5.12 16.61
C MET A 1146 3.10 5.50 15.55
N ALA A 1147 1.86 5.01 15.68
CA ALA A 1147 0.78 5.32 14.75
C ALA A 1147 0.41 6.81 14.75
N GLY A 1148 0.55 7.49 15.90
CA GLY A 1148 0.38 8.94 16.02
C GLY A 1148 1.52 9.78 15.42
N ARG A 1149 2.59 9.16 14.90
CA ARG A 1149 3.79 9.80 14.37
C ARG A 1149 4.13 9.30 12.95
N PRO A 1150 3.34 9.72 11.93
CA PRO A 1150 3.50 9.25 10.55
C PRO A 1150 4.91 9.49 9.98
N GLU A 1151 5.62 10.53 10.41
CA GLU A 1151 7.00 10.82 10.03
C GLU A 1151 7.97 9.69 10.42
N LEU A 1152 7.78 9.10 11.61
CA LEU A 1152 8.61 7.99 12.09
C LEU A 1152 8.31 6.71 11.31
N GLY A 1153 7.03 6.49 10.98
CA GLY A 1153 6.61 5.40 10.10
C GLY A 1153 7.20 5.52 8.70
N HIS A 1154 7.26 6.75 8.15
CA HIS A 1154 7.87 7.00 6.85
C HIS A 1154 9.38 6.73 6.86
N LEU A 1155 10.11 7.21 7.87
CA LEU A 1155 11.54 6.95 8.03
C LEU A 1155 11.82 5.44 8.15
N CYS A 1156 11.06 4.73 9.00
CA CYS A 1156 11.20 3.28 9.20
C CYS A 1156 10.96 2.46 7.92
N ASN A 1157 10.01 2.88 7.09
CA ASN A 1157 9.64 2.19 5.85
C ASN A 1157 10.61 2.45 4.69
N ASN A 1158 11.40 3.51 4.76
CA ASN A 1158 12.33 3.91 3.71
C ASN A 1158 13.81 3.78 4.12
N LEU A 1159 14.10 2.99 5.15
CA LEU A 1159 15.46 2.73 5.60
C LEU A 1159 16.32 2.18 4.46
N ARG A 1160 17.53 2.75 4.31
CA ARG A 1160 18.52 2.32 3.34
C ARG A 1160 19.85 2.03 4.05
N ILE A 1161 20.56 1.05 3.50
CA ILE A 1161 21.98 0.89 3.77
C ILE A 1161 22.70 1.58 2.63
N ASP A 1162 23.47 2.61 2.96
CA ASP A 1162 24.28 3.35 2.00
C ASP A 1162 25.30 2.38 1.36
N LYS A 1163 25.42 2.44 0.03
CA LYS A 1163 26.41 1.66 -0.72
C LYS A 1163 27.81 2.23 -0.55
#